data_AF-A0ABD4RSX3-F1
#
_entry.id   AF-A0ABD4RSX3-F1
#
_cell.length_a   1.000
_cell.length_b   1.000
_cell.length_c   1.000
_cell.angle_alpha   90.00
_cell.angle_beta   90.00
_cell.angle_gamma   90.00
#
_symmetry.space_group_name_H-M   'P 1'
#
loop_
_entity.id
_entity.type
_entity.pdbx_description
1 polymer ?
#
loop_
_entity_poly.entity_id
_entity_poly.type
_entity_poly.pdbx_seq_one_letter_code
_entity_poly.pdbx_strand_id
1 'polypeptide(L)'
;MPNYDYIKMLNKKVELLSKDLEKRNCKLKVSNEIDFFTKMPNRKCIYQYIDNCISKNTSIGIMLLNIDNFKLFNDIYGYLVGENLLINLIQKLLYYVPESKGIVGHLKGEGFLIAIPNISKEKLDDMGTSIIKSARELKIQLPNEKEVYSNVTFSIGSTVWNGKSDVTTLILLNQVYSALKKAKSEGKNRYISFDFNDNNFYNKLESDKEFLSEISYALLDKQIEVFYQPLYNIKSNTIVGCEALARWRHPLKGLLTPDKFISLFEHSGLIIELDLYLFEENCRNIRRWIDNNDVFVSICCNFSRLHFFNPNFPSTLKNITEKYSISTSNFSIEITENILIEDTNTIIQQLNELRSFGFSVSIDDFGSGYSSFGMLQNLPLDIIKIDKIFLSHDLNDFKNTTILYSIINIARALGMLTVCEGVETKQQVEFIKSINCDIAQGFYYAKPMECKQFEKLLSKKNTSDKMFIKYSDIGKSLIEKIFDAFFIMQDMQKLRANVIENIKWFDFYNKKELISFSEVIEHFEKHIKGKKFSILYKSITPHDVGSDSLLISGEAVLSDETTDYQKYSNFYFSANCIISENKLILTKIHLDLIKTAGYINEFESYSIPKMTNTHLDESSTLSQFYSMLPVGIIRYDLLGDMIITYMNEEMFDIIGYTKEQFFGEMSGNLRAIVHPDDLDFVYKKSLEMIDTNNINPFLYRFIKRNGQIVTVMYKQCNLSAIDGRSIAQGMYIDVDKIKNLIDI
;
A
#
# COMPACT_ATOMS: atom_id res chain seq x y z
N MET A 1 -50.01 -34.59 30.26
CA MET A 1 -51.02 -33.76 29.56
C MET A 1 -50.54 -32.30 29.43
N PRO A 2 -49.68 -31.93 28.44
CA PRO A 2 -49.37 -30.51 28.20
C PRO A 2 -49.67 -30.00 26.77
N ASN A 3 -50.08 -30.86 25.83
CA ASN A 3 -50.20 -30.46 24.41
C ASN A 3 -51.61 -30.00 23.99
N TYR A 4 -52.65 -30.28 24.78
CA TYR A 4 -54.02 -29.96 24.40
C TYR A 4 -54.36 -28.48 24.63
N ASP A 5 -53.86 -27.87 25.72
CA ASP A 5 -54.09 -26.46 26.02
C ASP A 5 -53.28 -25.52 25.10
N TYR A 6 -52.11 -25.95 24.64
CA TYR A 6 -51.30 -25.17 23.69
C TYR A 6 -51.96 -25.12 22.30
N ILE A 7 -52.51 -26.23 21.82
CA ILE A 7 -53.26 -26.29 20.56
C ILE A 7 -54.57 -25.51 20.66
N LYS A 8 -55.25 -25.54 21.81
CA LYS A 8 -56.47 -24.74 22.07
C LYS A 8 -56.16 -23.24 22.10
N MET A 9 -55.01 -22.84 22.65
CA MET A 9 -54.54 -21.45 22.66
C MET A 9 -54.17 -20.97 21.25
N LEU A 10 -53.49 -21.81 20.45
CA LEU A 10 -53.16 -21.53 19.05
C LEU A 10 -54.41 -21.42 18.17
N ASN A 11 -55.38 -22.33 18.29
CA ASN A 11 -56.62 -22.27 17.51
C ASN A 11 -57.46 -21.04 17.87
N LYS A 12 -57.50 -20.64 19.15
CA LYS A 12 -58.18 -19.40 19.57
C LYS A 12 -57.47 -18.14 19.07
N LYS A 13 -56.13 -18.17 18.94
CA LYS A 13 -55.34 -17.08 18.37
C LYS A 13 -55.50 -16.99 16.85
N VAL A 14 -55.63 -18.14 16.16
CA VAL A 14 -55.93 -18.23 14.72
C VAL A 14 -57.36 -17.76 14.43
N GLU A 15 -58.35 -18.09 15.26
CA GLU A 15 -59.73 -17.58 15.15
C GLU A 15 -59.79 -16.05 15.33
N LEU A 16 -59.08 -15.51 16.33
CA LEU A 16 -58.93 -14.06 16.55
C LEU A 16 -58.24 -13.37 15.37
N LEU A 17 -57.17 -13.97 14.82
CA LEU A 17 -56.47 -13.49 13.64
C LEU A 17 -57.34 -13.56 12.37
N SER A 18 -58.20 -14.57 12.23
CA SER A 18 -59.11 -14.74 11.09
C SER A 18 -60.26 -13.72 11.11
N LYS A 19 -60.83 -13.41 12.29
CA LYS A 19 -61.80 -12.32 12.45
C LYS A 19 -61.16 -10.93 12.29
N ASP A 20 -59.90 -10.76 12.68
CA ASP A 20 -59.13 -9.56 12.36
C ASP A 20 -58.78 -9.49 10.85
N LEU A 21 -58.63 -10.63 10.17
CA LEU A 21 -58.44 -10.71 8.71
C LEU A 21 -59.72 -10.40 7.93
N GLU A 22 -60.90 -10.81 8.43
CA GLU A 22 -62.19 -10.40 7.85
C GLU A 22 -62.43 -8.88 8.02
N LYS A 23 -61.99 -8.28 9.14
CA LYS A 23 -61.87 -6.81 9.26
C LYS A 23 -60.78 -6.20 8.36
N ARG A 24 -59.74 -6.97 7.98
CA ARG A 24 -58.73 -6.58 6.96
C ARG A 24 -59.20 -6.78 5.51
N ASN A 25 -60.40 -7.30 5.22
CA ASN A 25 -60.90 -7.35 3.83
C ASN A 25 -61.35 -5.97 3.29
N CYS A 26 -61.33 -4.91 4.11
CA CYS A 26 -61.28 -3.52 3.64
C CYS A 26 -59.87 -3.03 3.22
N LYS A 27 -58.81 -3.85 3.37
CA LYS A 27 -57.38 -3.45 3.19
C LYS A 27 -56.70 -3.94 1.92
N LEU A 28 -57.41 -4.34 0.87
CA LEU A 28 -56.76 -4.58 -0.43
C LEU A 28 -56.26 -3.30 -1.12
N LYS A 29 -56.55 -2.10 -0.59
CA LYS A 29 -55.90 -0.83 -0.99
C LYS A 29 -54.68 -0.44 -0.14
N VAL A 30 -54.63 -0.80 1.15
CA VAL A 30 -53.64 -0.25 2.11
C VAL A 30 -52.27 -0.95 2.02
N SER A 31 -52.19 -2.20 1.56
CA SER A 31 -50.91 -2.94 1.51
C SER A 31 -49.95 -2.50 0.40
N ASN A 32 -50.43 -1.77 -0.62
CA ASN A 32 -49.59 -1.36 -1.75
C ASN A 32 -48.98 0.04 -1.59
N GLU A 33 -49.28 0.75 -0.51
CA GLU A 33 -48.92 2.16 -0.31
C GLU A 33 -48.02 2.41 0.92
N ILE A 34 -47.77 1.38 1.74
CA ILE A 34 -47.03 1.47 3.00
C ILE A 34 -45.94 0.41 3.03
N ASP A 35 -44.75 0.76 3.52
CA ASP A 35 -43.64 -0.15 3.76
C ASP A 35 -43.98 -1.12 4.91
N PHE A 36 -43.79 -2.42 4.66
CA PHE A 36 -44.26 -3.47 5.56
C PHE A 36 -43.59 -3.41 6.93
N PHE A 37 -42.31 -3.04 6.97
CA PHE A 37 -41.50 -2.99 8.17
C PHE A 37 -41.72 -1.67 8.93
N THR A 38 -41.42 -0.54 8.31
CA THR A 38 -41.43 0.78 8.96
C THR A 38 -42.82 1.39 9.17
N LYS A 39 -43.85 0.84 8.52
CA LYS A 39 -45.21 1.40 8.46
C LYS A 39 -45.29 2.81 7.87
N MET A 40 -44.22 3.29 7.23
CA MET A 40 -44.21 4.57 6.52
C MET A 40 -44.71 4.41 5.08
N PRO A 41 -45.28 5.48 4.47
CA PRO A 41 -45.54 5.53 3.04
C PRO A 41 -44.38 4.95 2.21
N ASN A 42 -44.67 4.01 1.32
CA ASN A 42 -43.66 3.45 0.43
C ASN A 42 -43.42 4.38 -0.78
N ARG A 43 -42.46 4.01 -1.62
CA ARG A 43 -42.11 4.75 -2.85
C ARG A 43 -43.32 5.14 -3.70
N LYS A 44 -44.30 4.24 -3.86
CA LYS A 44 -45.47 4.49 -4.70
C LYS A 44 -46.36 5.60 -4.13
N CYS A 45 -46.65 5.54 -2.84
CA CYS A 45 -47.51 6.52 -2.16
C CYS A 45 -46.91 7.93 -2.19
N ILE A 46 -45.62 8.05 -1.87
CA ILE A 46 -44.98 9.36 -1.86
C ILE A 46 -44.81 9.96 -3.26
N TYR A 47 -44.59 9.14 -4.30
CA TYR A 47 -44.55 9.64 -5.68
C TYR A 47 -45.92 10.15 -6.14
N GLN A 48 -46.99 9.42 -5.81
CA GLN A 48 -48.36 9.88 -6.07
C GLN A 48 -48.70 11.17 -5.33
N TYR A 49 -48.19 11.36 -4.11
CA TYR A 49 -48.33 12.62 -3.38
C TYR A 49 -47.65 13.79 -4.12
N ILE A 50 -46.42 13.58 -4.60
CA ILE A 50 -45.69 14.58 -5.39
C ILE A 50 -46.43 14.87 -6.71
N ASP A 51 -46.86 13.84 -7.44
CA ASP A 51 -47.65 13.99 -8.68
C ASP A 51 -48.95 14.79 -8.45
N ASN A 52 -49.62 14.56 -7.31
CA ASN A 52 -50.81 15.31 -6.92
C ASN A 52 -50.52 16.79 -6.60
N CYS A 53 -49.35 17.10 -6.03
CA CYS A 53 -48.93 18.49 -5.84
C CYS A 53 -48.58 19.15 -7.17
N ILE A 54 -47.87 18.44 -8.06
CA ILE A 54 -47.49 18.92 -9.40
C ILE A 54 -48.74 19.22 -10.24
N SER A 55 -49.66 18.27 -10.34
CA SER A 55 -50.91 18.45 -11.12
C SER A 55 -51.80 19.60 -10.62
N LYS A 56 -51.66 19.99 -9.35
CA LYS A 56 -52.36 21.14 -8.75
C LYS A 56 -51.56 22.44 -8.79
N ASN A 57 -50.36 22.45 -9.39
CA ASN A 57 -49.42 23.56 -9.36
C ASN A 57 -49.09 24.06 -7.94
N THR A 58 -49.14 23.15 -6.96
CA THR A 58 -48.79 23.46 -5.58
C THR A 58 -47.28 23.39 -5.43
N SER A 59 -46.64 24.50 -5.04
CA SER A 59 -45.20 24.52 -4.74
C SER A 59 -44.85 23.42 -3.73
N ILE A 60 -43.70 22.75 -3.91
CA ILE A 60 -43.33 21.61 -3.08
C ILE A 60 -41.81 21.57 -2.86
N GLY A 61 -41.42 21.34 -1.60
CA GLY A 61 -40.05 21.00 -1.23
C GLY A 61 -39.90 19.49 -1.09
N ILE A 62 -38.83 18.93 -1.65
CA ILE A 62 -38.52 17.51 -1.60
C ILE A 62 -37.12 17.31 -1.02
N MET A 63 -36.97 16.34 -0.14
CA MET A 63 -35.72 16.01 0.53
C MET A 63 -35.50 14.50 0.58
N LEU A 64 -34.34 14.03 0.15
CA LEU A 64 -33.93 12.63 0.22
C LEU A 64 -32.78 12.51 1.21
N LEU A 65 -32.95 11.63 2.19
CA LEU A 65 -32.02 11.37 3.27
C LEU A 65 -31.54 9.92 3.19
N ASN A 66 -30.23 9.72 3.32
CA ASN A 66 -29.65 8.40 3.60
C ASN A 66 -28.90 8.42 4.93
N ILE A 67 -29.01 7.32 5.68
CA ILE A 67 -28.09 7.03 6.79
C ILE A 67 -26.74 6.63 6.20
N ASP A 68 -25.68 7.36 6.55
CA ASP A 68 -24.33 7.08 6.08
C ASP A 68 -23.78 5.81 6.70
N ASN A 69 -23.17 4.95 5.89
CA ASN A 69 -22.56 3.68 6.29
C ASN A 69 -23.52 2.71 7.02
N PHE A 70 -24.83 2.73 6.70
CA PHE A 70 -25.82 1.87 7.36
C PHE A 70 -25.54 0.36 7.24
N LYS A 71 -24.97 -0.09 6.12
CA LYS A 71 -24.54 -1.49 5.95
C LYS A 71 -23.50 -1.87 7.00
N LEU A 72 -22.43 -1.06 7.13
CA LEU A 72 -21.39 -1.25 8.15
C LEU A 72 -21.98 -1.22 9.57
N PHE A 73 -22.93 -0.33 9.83
CA PHE A 73 -23.64 -0.31 11.11
C PHE A 73 -24.37 -1.64 11.39
N ASN A 74 -25.07 -2.19 10.40
CA ASN A 74 -25.75 -3.49 10.53
C ASN A 74 -24.76 -4.65 10.68
N ASP A 75 -23.61 -4.59 10.01
CA ASP A 75 -22.57 -5.63 10.11
C ASP A 75 -21.95 -5.66 11.52
N ILE A 76 -21.81 -4.49 12.16
CA ILE A 76 -21.25 -4.37 13.52
C ILE A 76 -22.28 -4.72 14.60
N TYR A 77 -23.49 -4.16 14.52
CA TYR A 77 -24.48 -4.22 15.60
C TYR A 77 -25.61 -5.23 15.37
N GLY A 78 -25.68 -5.80 14.16
CA GLY A 78 -26.73 -6.72 13.75
C GLY A 78 -27.99 -6.02 13.24
N TYR A 79 -28.72 -6.72 12.37
CA TYR A 79 -29.91 -6.19 11.69
C TYR A 79 -31.02 -5.73 12.64
N LEU A 80 -31.23 -6.41 13.79
CA LEU A 80 -32.25 -6.02 14.76
C LEU A 80 -31.96 -4.64 15.41
N VAL A 81 -30.69 -4.30 15.59
CA VAL A 81 -30.28 -2.98 16.11
C VAL A 81 -30.42 -1.92 15.02
N GLY A 82 -30.10 -2.27 13.77
CA GLY A 82 -30.37 -1.43 12.60
C GLY A 82 -31.85 -1.10 12.42
N GLU A 83 -32.71 -2.09 12.62
CA GLU A 83 -34.17 -1.94 12.62
C GLU A 83 -34.64 -0.95 13.70
N ASN A 84 -34.10 -1.04 14.92
CA ASN A 84 -34.39 -0.09 16.00
C ASN A 84 -33.93 1.34 15.64
N LEU A 85 -32.76 1.48 15.02
CA LEU A 85 -32.26 2.77 14.55
C LEU A 85 -33.21 3.43 13.52
N LEU A 86 -33.71 2.64 12.56
CA LEU A 86 -34.67 3.12 11.56
C LEU A 86 -35.97 3.63 12.22
N ILE A 87 -36.49 2.91 13.22
CA ILE A 87 -37.69 3.30 13.97
C ILE A 87 -37.46 4.62 14.71
N ASN A 88 -36.31 4.79 15.36
CA ASN A 88 -35.98 6.01 16.09
C ASN A 88 -35.80 7.21 15.14
N LEU A 89 -35.20 6.99 13.97
CA LEU A 89 -35.12 8.00 12.92
C LEU A 89 -36.51 8.41 12.43
N ILE A 90 -37.40 7.45 12.18
CA ILE A 90 -38.78 7.74 11.75
C ILE A 90 -39.50 8.65 12.74
N GLN A 91 -39.41 8.34 14.04
CA GLN A 91 -40.01 9.18 15.08
C GLN A 91 -39.47 10.62 15.03
N LYS A 92 -38.15 10.77 14.82
CA LYS A 92 -37.53 12.09 14.69
C LYS A 92 -37.98 12.81 13.42
N LEU A 93 -38.09 12.13 12.28
CA LEU A 93 -38.56 12.72 11.02
C LEU A 93 -40.02 13.17 11.13
N LEU A 94 -40.88 12.40 11.78
CA LEU A 94 -42.28 12.77 12.03
C LEU A 94 -42.43 13.95 12.98
N TYR A 95 -41.46 14.18 13.87
CA TYR A 95 -41.41 15.41 14.68
C TYR A 95 -41.13 16.64 13.82
N TYR A 96 -40.18 16.55 12.87
CA TYR A 96 -39.87 17.65 11.95
C TYR A 96 -40.98 17.87 10.92
N VAL A 97 -41.63 16.80 10.47
CA VAL A 97 -42.66 16.80 9.42
C VAL A 97 -43.92 16.14 9.93
N PRO A 98 -44.77 16.87 10.69
CA PRO A 98 -46.09 16.40 11.05
C PRO A 98 -46.94 16.10 9.81
N GLU A 99 -47.84 15.13 9.89
CA GLU A 99 -48.74 14.72 8.78
C GLU A 99 -49.55 15.87 8.18
N SER A 100 -49.84 16.91 8.98
CA SER A 100 -50.56 18.11 8.53
C SER A 100 -49.72 19.03 7.63
N LYS A 101 -48.40 18.86 7.61
CA LYS A 101 -47.46 19.70 6.87
C LYS A 101 -46.84 19.02 5.66
N GLY A 102 -46.80 17.69 5.62
CA GLY A 102 -46.16 16.95 4.54
C GLY A 102 -46.22 15.44 4.75
N ILE A 103 -45.44 14.73 3.94
CA ILE A 103 -45.35 13.27 3.98
C ILE A 103 -43.88 12.83 4.11
N VAL A 104 -43.65 11.80 4.94
CA VAL A 104 -42.37 11.10 5.06
C VAL A 104 -42.58 9.68 4.53
N GLY A 105 -41.73 9.23 3.62
CA GLY A 105 -41.79 7.90 3.05
C GLY A 105 -40.48 7.15 3.21
N HIS A 106 -40.57 5.85 3.50
CA HIS A 106 -39.43 4.95 3.52
C HIS A 106 -39.31 4.28 2.15
N LEU A 107 -38.21 4.53 1.43
CA LEU A 107 -38.04 4.02 0.07
C LEU A 107 -37.57 2.56 0.10
N LYS A 108 -36.41 2.33 0.73
CA LYS A 108 -35.76 1.02 0.94
C LYS A 108 -34.47 1.25 1.74
N GLY A 109 -34.10 0.27 2.58
CA GLY A 109 -32.80 0.23 3.25
C GLY A 109 -32.60 1.45 4.17
N GLU A 110 -31.62 2.28 3.84
CA GLU A 110 -31.27 3.49 4.59
C GLU A 110 -31.95 4.77 4.09
N GLY A 111 -32.78 4.68 3.04
CA GLY A 111 -33.27 5.84 2.28
C GLY A 111 -34.69 6.30 2.67
N PHE A 112 -34.81 7.58 3.04
CA PHE A 112 -36.08 8.25 3.35
C PHE A 112 -36.32 9.43 2.40
N LEU A 113 -37.55 9.57 1.91
CA LEU A 113 -37.98 10.68 1.09
C LEU A 113 -39.02 11.51 1.85
N ILE A 114 -38.89 12.82 1.80
CA ILE A 114 -39.75 13.77 2.49
C ILE A 114 -40.29 14.75 1.44
N ALA A 115 -41.59 15.01 1.47
CA ALA A 115 -42.24 15.97 0.57
C ALA A 115 -43.17 16.90 1.35
N ILE A 116 -42.97 18.21 1.20
CA ILE A 116 -43.66 19.25 1.98
C ILE A 116 -44.22 20.30 1.02
N PRO A 117 -45.56 20.42 0.88
CA PRO A 117 -46.16 21.47 0.07
C PRO A 117 -45.98 22.86 0.70
N ASN A 118 -45.87 23.89 -0.15
CA ASN A 118 -45.82 25.30 0.21
C ASN A 118 -44.71 25.69 1.21
N ILE A 119 -43.59 24.96 1.17
CA ILE A 119 -42.40 25.31 1.94
C ILE A 119 -41.44 26.18 1.11
N SER A 120 -40.92 27.23 1.73
CA SER A 120 -39.85 28.05 1.15
C SER A 120 -38.49 27.34 1.24
N LYS A 121 -37.59 27.60 0.29
CA LYS A 121 -36.22 27.07 0.28
C LYS A 121 -35.50 27.23 1.62
N GLU A 122 -35.47 28.43 2.19
CA GLU A 122 -34.83 28.71 3.49
C GLU A 122 -35.32 27.77 4.61
N LYS A 123 -36.64 27.59 4.73
CA LYS A 123 -37.24 26.69 5.74
C LYS A 123 -36.88 25.23 5.49
N LEU A 124 -36.79 24.80 4.23
CA LEU A 124 -36.37 23.44 3.88
C LEU A 124 -34.88 23.22 4.18
N ASP A 125 -34.04 24.24 3.94
CA ASP A 125 -32.61 24.24 4.23
C ASP A 125 -32.34 24.19 5.75
N ASP A 126 -33.06 25.00 6.54
CA ASP A 126 -33.00 24.99 8.01
C ASP A 126 -33.42 23.64 8.59
N MET A 127 -34.49 23.06 8.04
CA MET A 127 -34.98 21.75 8.46
C MET A 127 -33.95 20.65 8.14
N GLY A 128 -33.37 20.66 6.93
CA GLY A 128 -32.33 19.70 6.54
C GLY A 128 -31.10 19.77 7.44
N THR A 129 -30.65 21.00 7.75
CA THR A 129 -29.55 21.24 8.69
C THR A 129 -29.86 20.74 10.10
N SER A 130 -31.10 20.92 10.56
CA SER A 130 -31.56 20.45 11.88
C SER A 130 -31.61 18.92 11.95
N ILE A 131 -32.08 18.26 10.89
CA ILE A 131 -32.12 16.80 10.80
C ILE A 131 -30.70 16.21 10.88
N ILE A 132 -29.72 16.79 10.17
CA ILE A 132 -28.32 16.33 10.24
C ILE A 132 -27.76 16.44 11.65
N LYS A 133 -27.97 17.57 12.32
CA LYS A 133 -27.51 17.76 13.70
C LYS A 133 -28.11 16.72 14.65
N SER A 134 -29.38 16.36 14.42
CA SER A 134 -30.08 15.38 15.23
C SER A 134 -29.59 13.94 15.09
N ALA A 135 -28.80 13.62 14.07
CA ALA A 135 -28.25 12.28 13.87
C ALA A 135 -27.48 11.78 15.11
N ARG A 136 -26.72 12.68 15.75
CA ARG A 136 -25.93 12.40 16.95
C ARG A 136 -26.78 12.11 18.19
N GLU A 137 -28.05 12.51 18.18
CA GLU A 137 -28.99 12.31 19.28
C GLU A 137 -29.70 10.96 19.18
N LEU A 138 -29.58 10.24 18.05
CA LEU A 138 -30.21 8.94 17.89
C LEU A 138 -29.54 7.91 18.79
N LYS A 139 -30.36 7.34 19.68
CA LYS A 139 -29.98 6.22 20.52
C LYS A 139 -30.37 4.89 19.88
N ILE A 140 -29.65 3.84 20.26
CA ILE A 140 -29.93 2.46 19.89
C ILE A 140 -29.93 1.58 21.14
N GLN A 141 -30.75 0.55 21.11
CA GLN A 141 -30.81 -0.45 22.18
C GLN A 141 -29.99 -1.68 21.80
N LEU A 142 -28.95 -1.98 22.60
CA LEU A 142 -28.12 -3.17 22.41
C LEU A 142 -28.78 -4.42 23.01
N PRO A 143 -28.37 -5.65 22.58
CA PRO A 143 -28.93 -6.91 23.06
C PRO A 143 -28.88 -7.14 24.59
N ASN A 144 -28.03 -6.38 25.29
CA ASN A 144 -27.87 -6.39 26.74
C ASN A 144 -28.62 -5.23 27.45
N GLU A 145 -29.66 -4.68 26.81
CA GLU A 145 -30.52 -3.58 27.27
C GLU A 145 -29.85 -2.22 27.54
N LYS A 146 -28.58 -2.05 27.16
CA LYS A 146 -27.89 -0.76 27.30
C LYS A 146 -28.25 0.16 26.13
N GLU A 147 -28.82 1.33 26.44
CA GLU A 147 -28.95 2.43 25.48
C GLU A 147 -27.60 3.10 25.24
N VAL A 148 -27.22 3.27 23.96
CA VAL A 148 -26.03 4.03 23.56
C VAL A 148 -26.36 4.95 22.39
N TYR A 149 -25.54 5.99 22.19
CA TYR A 149 -25.63 6.83 20.99
C TYR A 149 -25.16 6.05 19.76
N SER A 150 -25.93 6.13 18.67
CA SER A 150 -25.68 5.38 17.44
C SER A 150 -24.46 5.86 16.65
N ASN A 151 -24.06 7.12 16.84
CA ASN A 151 -22.96 7.79 16.11
C ASN A 151 -23.09 7.74 14.58
N VAL A 152 -24.29 7.50 14.05
CA VAL A 152 -24.52 7.57 12.61
C VAL A 152 -24.56 9.04 12.15
N THR A 153 -24.34 9.22 10.86
CA THR A 153 -24.43 10.52 10.19
C THR A 153 -25.40 10.43 9.02
N PHE A 154 -25.88 11.58 8.53
CA PHE A 154 -26.82 11.64 7.42
C PHE A 154 -26.26 12.44 6.25
N SER A 155 -26.48 11.92 5.05
CA SER A 155 -26.35 12.70 3.82
C SER A 155 -27.75 13.05 3.32
N ILE A 156 -27.96 14.33 3.00
CA ILE A 156 -29.26 14.84 2.58
C ILE A 156 -29.13 15.66 1.30
N GLY A 157 -29.94 15.33 0.30
CA GLY A 157 -30.20 16.16 -0.87
C GLY A 157 -31.58 16.78 -0.80
N SER A 158 -31.78 18.00 -1.30
CA SER A 158 -33.10 18.63 -1.39
C SER A 158 -33.30 19.44 -2.67
N THR A 159 -34.56 19.77 -2.97
CA THR A 159 -34.92 20.76 -3.97
C THR A 159 -36.27 21.39 -3.63
N VAL A 160 -36.55 22.58 -4.17
CA VAL A 160 -37.86 23.23 -4.08
C VAL A 160 -38.36 23.56 -5.48
N TRP A 161 -39.57 23.12 -5.77
CA TRP A 161 -40.30 23.51 -6.97
C TRP A 161 -41.32 24.61 -6.64
N ASN A 162 -41.21 25.74 -7.35
CA ASN A 162 -42.00 26.95 -7.10
C ASN A 162 -43.30 27.03 -7.92
N GLY A 163 -43.80 25.91 -8.47
CA GLY A 163 -45.06 25.87 -9.23
C GLY A 163 -44.97 26.51 -10.63
N LYS A 164 -43.76 26.75 -11.15
CA LYS A 164 -43.51 27.27 -12.51
C LYS A 164 -42.78 26.19 -13.32
N SER A 165 -43.07 26.10 -14.64
CA SER A 165 -42.57 25.15 -15.65
C SER A 165 -43.18 23.73 -15.71
N ASP A 166 -43.06 23.07 -16.86
CA ASP A 166 -43.44 21.67 -17.11
C ASP A 166 -42.47 20.73 -16.36
N VAL A 167 -42.78 20.44 -15.10
CA VAL A 167 -41.99 19.57 -14.22
C VAL A 167 -42.74 18.27 -13.98
N THR A 168 -42.01 17.17 -13.89
CA THR A 168 -42.55 15.85 -13.50
C THR A 168 -41.92 15.39 -12.19
N THR A 169 -42.59 14.47 -11.49
CA THR A 169 -42.03 13.85 -10.28
C THR A 169 -40.66 13.25 -10.54
N LEU A 170 -40.45 12.65 -11.72
CA LEU A 170 -39.14 12.10 -12.11
C LEU A 170 -38.05 13.17 -12.14
N ILE A 171 -38.35 14.37 -12.65
CA ILE A 171 -37.40 15.49 -12.70
C ILE A 171 -37.00 15.90 -11.28
N LEU A 172 -37.97 16.12 -10.39
CA LEU A 172 -37.68 16.53 -9.02
C LEU A 172 -36.90 15.46 -8.26
N LEU A 173 -37.24 14.19 -8.44
CA LEU A 173 -36.49 13.09 -7.84
C LEU A 173 -35.04 13.08 -8.31
N ASN A 174 -34.78 13.23 -9.61
CA ASN A 174 -33.40 13.24 -10.14
C ASN A 174 -32.54 14.37 -9.56
N GLN A 175 -33.13 15.56 -9.37
CA GLN A 175 -32.47 16.70 -8.71
C GLN A 175 -32.05 16.33 -7.29
N VAL A 176 -32.99 15.83 -6.49
CA VAL A 176 -32.77 15.49 -5.08
C VAL A 176 -31.78 14.33 -4.93
N TYR A 177 -31.88 13.30 -5.78
CA TYR A 177 -30.91 12.19 -5.82
C TYR A 177 -29.49 12.66 -6.06
N SER A 178 -29.31 13.70 -6.87
CA SER A 178 -27.98 14.17 -7.21
C SER A 178 -27.42 15.16 -6.21
N ALA A 179 -28.28 15.98 -5.60
CA ALA A 179 -27.89 16.71 -4.39
C ALA A 179 -27.42 15.73 -3.30
N LEU A 180 -28.11 14.60 -3.13
CA LEU A 180 -27.67 13.54 -2.22
C LEU A 180 -26.34 12.91 -2.66
N LYS A 181 -26.15 12.63 -3.96
CA LYS A 181 -24.88 12.09 -4.49
C LYS A 181 -23.72 13.05 -4.21
N LYS A 182 -23.92 14.34 -4.44
CA LYS A 182 -22.95 15.40 -4.14
C LYS A 182 -22.65 15.46 -2.64
N ALA A 183 -23.69 15.33 -1.79
CA ALA A 183 -23.51 15.30 -0.34
C ALA A 183 -22.62 14.13 0.10
N LYS A 184 -22.80 12.95 -0.52
CA LYS A 184 -21.97 11.77 -0.28
C LYS A 184 -20.54 11.96 -0.78
N SER A 185 -20.35 12.48 -2.00
CA SER A 185 -19.02 12.62 -2.61
C SER A 185 -18.16 13.68 -1.94
N GLU A 186 -18.75 14.74 -1.40
CA GLU A 186 -17.98 15.81 -0.75
C GLU A 186 -17.57 15.48 0.71
N GLY A 187 -17.87 14.26 1.19
CA GLY A 187 -17.43 13.78 2.50
C GLY A 187 -18.55 13.44 3.49
N LYS A 188 -19.78 13.19 3.01
CA LYS A 188 -20.94 12.75 3.83
C LYS A 188 -21.31 13.75 4.94
N ASN A 189 -22.24 13.36 5.84
CA ASN A 189 -22.68 14.15 6.98
C ASN A 189 -23.04 15.61 6.64
N ARG A 190 -23.73 15.83 5.53
CA ARG A 190 -24.01 17.17 5.00
C ARG A 190 -25.31 17.26 4.22
N TYR A 191 -25.79 18.50 4.15
CA TYR A 191 -26.99 18.89 3.44
C TYR A 191 -26.59 19.64 2.17
N ILE A 192 -27.17 19.27 1.04
CA ILE A 192 -27.01 20.00 -0.21
C ILE A 192 -28.39 20.30 -0.79
N SER A 193 -28.62 21.59 -1.09
CA SER A 193 -29.83 22.10 -1.73
C SER A 193 -29.58 22.29 -3.23
N PHE A 194 -30.45 21.72 -4.07
CA PHE A 194 -30.39 21.85 -5.51
C PHE A 194 -31.13 23.11 -5.98
N ASP A 195 -30.46 23.98 -6.75
CA ASP A 195 -31.08 25.19 -7.32
C ASP A 195 -31.53 24.96 -8.78
N PHE A 196 -32.77 25.34 -9.08
CA PHE A 196 -33.42 25.16 -10.38
C PHE A 196 -32.72 25.91 -11.52
N ASN A 197 -31.93 26.96 -11.21
CA ASN A 197 -31.24 27.79 -12.19
C ASN A 197 -29.85 27.27 -12.58
N ASP A 198 -29.40 26.15 -12.04
CA ASP A 198 -28.07 25.60 -12.30
C ASP A 198 -28.10 24.67 -13.54
N ASN A 199 -28.12 25.26 -14.73
CA ASN A 199 -28.20 24.58 -16.04
C ASN A 199 -27.09 23.54 -16.27
N ASN A 200 -25.97 23.61 -15.54
CA ASN A 200 -24.86 22.67 -15.67
C ASN A 200 -25.23 21.24 -15.29
N PHE A 201 -26.22 21.07 -14.44
CA PHE A 201 -26.56 19.77 -13.88
C PHE A 201 -27.52 18.95 -14.74
N TYR A 202 -28.57 19.58 -15.29
CA TYR A 202 -29.47 18.91 -16.24
C TYR A 202 -28.69 18.43 -17.48
N ASN A 203 -27.80 19.27 -17.99
CA ASN A 203 -26.90 18.91 -19.08
C ASN A 203 -25.99 17.73 -18.71
N LYS A 204 -25.54 17.63 -17.45
CA LYS A 204 -24.71 16.51 -16.99
C LYS A 204 -25.51 15.22 -16.83
N LEU A 205 -26.70 15.26 -16.23
CA LEU A 205 -27.57 14.09 -16.09
C LEU A 205 -28.11 13.57 -17.43
N GLU A 206 -28.49 14.48 -18.33
CA GLU A 206 -28.95 14.14 -19.68
C GLU A 206 -27.79 13.57 -20.49
N SER A 207 -26.59 14.16 -20.37
CA SER A 207 -25.38 13.56 -20.93
C SER A 207 -25.08 12.18 -20.33
N ASP A 208 -25.19 12.00 -19.01
CA ASP A 208 -24.90 10.72 -18.34
C ASP A 208 -25.92 9.63 -18.75
N LYS A 209 -27.19 10.00 -18.99
CA LYS A 209 -28.22 9.07 -19.51
C LYS A 209 -27.99 8.68 -20.96
N GLU A 210 -27.66 9.64 -21.83
CA GLU A 210 -27.24 9.37 -23.21
C GLU A 210 -26.00 8.48 -23.22
N PHE A 211 -24.99 8.83 -22.42
CA PHE A 211 -23.77 8.05 -22.25
C PHE A 211 -24.03 6.62 -21.75
N LEU A 212 -24.92 6.42 -20.77
CA LEU A 212 -25.26 5.08 -20.29
C LEU A 212 -25.91 4.20 -21.36
N SER A 213 -26.71 4.79 -22.25
CA SER A 213 -27.26 4.06 -23.41
C SER A 213 -26.23 3.75 -24.48
N GLU A 214 -25.20 4.59 -24.61
CA GLU A 214 -24.11 4.46 -25.60
C GLU A 214 -22.95 3.58 -25.12
N ILE A 215 -22.70 3.49 -23.81
CA ILE A 215 -21.58 2.75 -23.21
C ILE A 215 -21.59 1.27 -23.61
N SER A 216 -22.78 0.65 -23.65
CA SER A 216 -22.91 -0.75 -24.10
C SER A 216 -22.53 -0.93 -25.58
N TYR A 217 -22.73 0.09 -26.42
CA TYR A 217 -22.31 0.08 -27.82
C TYR A 217 -20.83 0.48 -27.98
N ALA A 218 -20.28 1.30 -27.09
CA ALA A 218 -18.92 1.82 -27.21
C ALA A 218 -17.85 0.71 -27.28
N LEU A 219 -18.02 -0.37 -26.51
CA LEU A 219 -17.16 -1.55 -26.56
C LEU A 219 -17.39 -2.38 -27.84
N LEU A 220 -18.66 -2.61 -28.22
CA LEU A 220 -19.03 -3.39 -29.41
C LEU A 220 -18.56 -2.73 -30.71
N ASP A 221 -18.71 -1.42 -30.81
CA ASP A 221 -18.35 -0.61 -31.98
C ASP A 221 -16.86 -0.21 -31.99
N LYS A 222 -16.06 -0.71 -31.05
CA LYS A 222 -14.61 -0.42 -30.92
C LYS A 222 -14.30 1.08 -30.87
N GLN A 223 -15.16 1.85 -30.21
CA GLN A 223 -14.99 3.30 -30.05
C GLN A 223 -13.94 3.63 -28.96
N ILE A 224 -13.61 2.65 -28.13
CA ILE A 224 -12.60 2.75 -27.09
C ILE A 224 -11.28 2.18 -27.61
N GLU A 225 -10.22 2.97 -27.44
CA GLU A 225 -8.86 2.66 -27.87
C GLU A 225 -7.85 2.89 -26.76
N VAL A 226 -6.68 2.29 -26.91
CA VAL A 226 -5.57 2.42 -25.96
C VAL A 226 -4.62 3.54 -26.39
N PHE A 227 -4.39 4.49 -25.50
CA PHE A 227 -3.29 5.46 -25.59
C PHE A 227 -2.16 5.00 -24.67
N TYR A 228 -0.92 5.36 -25.03
CA TYR A 228 0.25 5.03 -24.23
C TYR A 228 0.91 6.30 -23.71
N GLN A 229 1.25 6.31 -22.42
CA GLN A 229 2.13 7.31 -21.84
C GLN A 229 3.46 6.67 -21.43
N PRO A 230 4.61 7.13 -21.94
CA PRO A 230 5.91 6.53 -21.61
C PRO A 230 6.33 6.79 -20.16
N LEU A 231 6.94 5.77 -19.55
CA LEU A 231 7.65 5.84 -18.27
C LEU A 231 9.16 5.98 -18.55
N TYR A 232 9.80 6.92 -17.87
CA TYR A 232 11.21 7.27 -18.07
C TYR A 232 12.07 6.91 -16.86
N ASN A 233 13.17 6.19 -17.09
CA ASN A 233 14.20 6.05 -16.07
C ASN A 233 14.89 7.40 -15.86
N ILE A 234 14.90 7.89 -14.63
CA ILE A 234 15.36 9.24 -14.30
C ILE A 234 16.89 9.38 -14.48
N LYS A 235 17.64 8.29 -14.30
CA LYS A 235 19.11 8.29 -14.41
C LYS A 235 19.56 8.29 -15.87
N SER A 236 19.08 7.33 -16.67
CA SER A 236 19.46 7.16 -18.07
C SER A 236 18.68 8.03 -19.04
N ASN A 237 17.54 8.58 -18.61
CA ASN A 237 16.59 9.32 -19.45
C ASN A 237 16.06 8.50 -20.65
N THR A 238 15.96 7.18 -20.47
CA THR A 238 15.43 6.22 -21.45
C THR A 238 14.02 5.78 -21.10
N ILE A 239 13.25 5.34 -22.12
CA ILE A 239 11.90 4.80 -21.93
C ILE A 239 12.06 3.35 -21.45
N VAL A 240 11.44 3.04 -20.31
CA VAL A 240 11.51 1.71 -19.68
C VAL A 240 10.17 0.98 -19.66
N GLY A 241 9.07 1.69 -19.91
CA GLY A 241 7.71 1.15 -19.91
C GLY A 241 6.73 2.15 -20.49
N CYS A 242 5.46 1.77 -20.56
CA CYS A 242 4.38 2.70 -20.79
C CYS A 242 3.13 2.33 -19.99
N GLU A 243 2.32 3.33 -19.65
CA GLU A 243 0.99 3.12 -19.10
C GLU A 243 -0.05 3.10 -20.23
N ALA A 244 -0.91 2.09 -20.22
CA ALA A 244 -2.05 1.97 -21.11
C ALA A 244 -3.26 2.71 -20.53
N LEU A 245 -3.68 3.75 -21.24
CA LEU A 245 -4.75 4.65 -20.83
C LEU A 245 -5.92 4.59 -21.81
N ALA A 246 -7.11 4.33 -21.30
CA ALA A 246 -8.33 4.32 -22.11
C ALA A 246 -8.62 5.70 -22.73
N ARG A 247 -9.03 5.73 -23.99
CA ARG A 247 -9.61 6.90 -24.63
C ARG A 247 -10.85 6.49 -25.41
N TRP A 248 -11.89 7.31 -25.36
CA TRP A 248 -13.13 7.05 -26.09
C TRP A 248 -13.25 8.04 -27.25
N ARG A 249 -13.18 7.54 -28.49
CA ARG A 249 -13.54 8.29 -29.69
C ARG A 249 -15.06 8.28 -29.86
N HIS A 250 -15.73 9.20 -29.19
CA HIS A 250 -17.16 9.36 -29.32
C HIS A 250 -17.53 9.97 -30.68
N PRO A 251 -18.52 9.41 -31.41
CA PRO A 251 -18.91 9.90 -32.74
C PRO A 251 -19.29 11.39 -32.80
N LEU A 252 -19.88 11.93 -31.73
CA LEU A 252 -20.34 13.33 -31.66
C LEU A 252 -19.41 14.21 -30.82
N LYS A 253 -18.91 13.69 -29.70
CA LYS A 253 -18.14 14.46 -28.70
C LYS A 253 -16.62 14.43 -28.91
N GLY A 254 -16.15 13.72 -29.94
CA GLY A 254 -14.73 13.57 -30.23
C GLY A 254 -13.99 12.71 -29.19
N LEU A 255 -12.72 12.98 -28.97
CA LEU A 255 -11.87 12.21 -28.06
C LEU A 255 -12.15 12.59 -26.59
N LEU A 256 -12.59 11.62 -25.79
CA LEU A 256 -12.87 11.78 -24.36
C LEU A 256 -11.79 11.11 -23.51
N THR A 257 -11.46 11.76 -22.38
CA THR A 257 -10.51 11.26 -21.38
C THR A 257 -11.21 10.41 -20.31
N PRO A 258 -10.48 9.51 -19.62
CA PRO A 258 -11.01 8.62 -18.59
C PRO A 258 -11.92 9.30 -17.56
N ASP A 259 -11.55 10.50 -17.09
CA ASP A 259 -12.30 11.26 -16.08
C ASP A 259 -13.77 11.52 -16.46
N LYS A 260 -14.07 11.52 -17.76
CA LYS A 260 -15.41 11.77 -18.28
C LYS A 260 -16.28 10.53 -18.35
N PHE A 261 -15.71 9.32 -18.42
CA PHE A 261 -16.49 8.11 -18.71
C PHE A 261 -16.20 6.91 -17.79
N ILE A 262 -15.02 6.79 -17.18
CA ILE A 262 -14.69 5.62 -16.31
C ILE A 262 -15.70 5.48 -15.18
N SER A 263 -16.06 6.58 -14.52
CA SER A 263 -17.09 6.54 -13.47
C SER A 263 -18.41 5.97 -13.97
N LEU A 264 -18.81 6.19 -15.23
CA LEU A 264 -20.04 5.63 -15.79
C LEU A 264 -19.93 4.11 -15.99
N PHE A 265 -18.75 3.61 -16.42
CA PHE A 265 -18.45 2.17 -16.51
C PHE A 265 -18.46 1.49 -15.13
N GLU A 266 -17.96 2.17 -14.09
CA GLU A 266 -18.00 1.65 -12.72
C GLU A 266 -19.43 1.56 -12.19
N HIS A 267 -20.26 2.60 -12.40
CA HIS A 267 -21.65 2.61 -11.94
C HIS A 267 -22.53 1.60 -12.69
N SER A 268 -22.22 1.29 -13.95
CA SER A 268 -22.94 0.29 -14.75
C SER A 268 -22.45 -1.14 -14.52
N GLY A 269 -21.29 -1.33 -13.88
CA GLY A 269 -20.63 -2.63 -13.72
C GLY A 269 -19.85 -3.11 -14.95
N LEU A 270 -19.88 -2.35 -16.05
CA LEU A 270 -19.19 -2.68 -17.31
C LEU A 270 -17.68 -2.40 -17.26
N ILE A 271 -17.17 -1.82 -16.17
CA ILE A 271 -15.73 -1.57 -15.99
C ILE A 271 -14.89 -2.85 -16.11
N ILE A 272 -15.42 -3.99 -15.66
CA ILE A 272 -14.75 -5.30 -15.79
C ILE A 272 -14.56 -5.67 -17.27
N GLU A 273 -15.57 -5.43 -18.10
CA GLU A 273 -15.51 -5.72 -19.54
C GLU A 273 -14.56 -4.76 -20.25
N LEU A 274 -14.56 -3.48 -19.84
CA LEU A 274 -13.65 -2.47 -20.36
C LEU A 274 -12.18 -2.82 -20.06
N ASP A 275 -11.85 -3.14 -18.81
CA ASP A 275 -10.49 -3.46 -18.38
C ASP A 275 -9.95 -4.69 -19.13
N LEU A 276 -10.76 -5.75 -19.25
CA LEU A 276 -10.38 -6.96 -20.01
C LEU A 276 -10.24 -6.69 -21.51
N TYR A 277 -11.12 -5.88 -22.09
CA TYR A 277 -11.03 -5.47 -23.49
C TYR A 277 -9.71 -4.70 -23.75
N LEU A 278 -9.37 -3.72 -22.91
CA LEU A 278 -8.12 -2.95 -23.03
C LEU A 278 -6.89 -3.84 -22.86
N PHE A 279 -6.92 -4.78 -21.90
CA PHE A 279 -5.84 -5.74 -21.70
C PHE A 279 -5.66 -6.66 -22.91
N GLU A 280 -6.75 -7.13 -23.52
CA GLU A 280 -6.73 -7.93 -24.74
C GLU A 280 -6.20 -7.13 -25.95
N GLU A 281 -6.57 -5.84 -26.08
CA GLU A 281 -6.01 -4.95 -27.11
C GLU A 281 -4.49 -4.76 -26.92
N ASN A 282 -4.02 -4.60 -25.68
CA ASN A 282 -2.59 -4.53 -25.38
C ASN A 282 -1.85 -5.82 -25.73
N CYS A 283 -2.45 -6.98 -25.45
CA CYS A 283 -1.92 -8.26 -25.92
C CYS A 283 -1.80 -8.26 -27.45
N ARG A 284 -2.85 -7.88 -28.17
CA ARG A 284 -2.80 -7.83 -29.64
C ARG A 284 -1.71 -6.90 -30.16
N ASN A 285 -1.51 -5.74 -29.51
CA ASN A 285 -0.45 -4.81 -29.88
C ASN A 285 0.94 -5.40 -29.65
N ILE A 286 1.20 -6.03 -28.50
CA ILE A 286 2.48 -6.70 -28.24
C ILE A 286 2.73 -7.82 -29.25
N ARG A 287 1.74 -8.67 -29.54
CA ARG A 287 1.88 -9.74 -30.56
C ARG A 287 2.27 -9.16 -31.91
N ARG A 288 1.60 -8.09 -32.36
CA ARG A 288 1.92 -7.38 -33.60
C ARG A 288 3.35 -6.84 -33.59
N TRP A 289 3.81 -6.23 -32.50
CA TRP A 289 5.17 -5.75 -32.39
C TRP A 289 6.19 -6.88 -32.45
N ILE A 290 5.92 -8.03 -31.82
CA ILE A 290 6.79 -9.21 -31.91
C ILE A 290 6.83 -9.75 -33.35
N ASP A 291 5.68 -9.86 -34.03
CA ASP A 291 5.59 -10.36 -35.41
C ASP A 291 6.34 -9.48 -36.41
N ASN A 292 6.31 -8.17 -36.20
CA ASN A 292 7.01 -7.19 -37.03
C ASN A 292 8.49 -7.02 -36.64
N ASN A 293 8.95 -7.66 -35.56
CA ASN A 293 10.26 -7.44 -34.96
C ASN A 293 10.49 -5.97 -34.54
N ASP A 294 9.42 -5.31 -34.11
CA ASP A 294 9.42 -3.94 -33.59
C ASP A 294 9.96 -3.91 -32.14
N VAL A 295 10.55 -2.79 -31.75
CA VAL A 295 10.92 -2.52 -30.35
C VAL A 295 9.67 -2.18 -29.56
N PHE A 296 9.49 -2.84 -28.42
CA PHE A 296 8.44 -2.53 -27.46
C PHE A 296 8.99 -2.56 -26.03
N VAL A 297 8.22 -1.96 -25.13
CA VAL A 297 8.44 -1.93 -23.68
C VAL A 297 7.23 -2.52 -22.98
N SER A 298 7.35 -2.88 -21.71
CA SER A 298 6.21 -3.41 -20.96
C SER A 298 5.13 -2.37 -20.72
N ILE A 299 3.93 -2.88 -20.53
CA ILE A 299 2.71 -2.09 -20.43
C ILE A 299 2.14 -2.21 -19.02
N CYS A 300 1.96 -1.08 -18.36
CA CYS A 300 1.18 -0.97 -17.15
C CYS A 300 -0.31 -0.88 -17.50
N CYS A 301 -1.12 -1.74 -16.89
CA CYS A 301 -2.56 -1.87 -17.14
C CYS A 301 -3.33 -1.67 -15.83
N ASN A 302 -4.22 -0.68 -15.83
CA ASN A 302 -5.10 -0.38 -14.72
C ASN A 302 -6.23 -1.41 -14.63
N PHE A 303 -6.51 -1.89 -13.41
CA PHE A 303 -7.65 -2.76 -13.14
C PHE A 303 -8.48 -2.24 -11.96
N SER A 304 -9.80 -2.20 -12.16
CA SER A 304 -10.74 -1.88 -11.10
C SER A 304 -10.68 -2.91 -9.97
N ARG A 305 -10.87 -2.45 -8.74
CA ARG A 305 -11.02 -3.31 -7.56
C ARG A 305 -12.11 -4.38 -7.72
N LEU A 306 -13.10 -4.15 -8.59
CA LEU A 306 -14.19 -5.11 -8.82
C LEU A 306 -13.69 -6.47 -9.37
N HIS A 307 -12.53 -6.52 -10.02
CA HIS A 307 -11.92 -7.76 -10.49
C HIS A 307 -11.59 -8.74 -9.35
N PHE A 308 -11.21 -8.22 -8.19
CA PHE A 308 -10.74 -9.03 -7.06
C PHE A 308 -11.85 -9.74 -6.31
N PHE A 309 -13.12 -9.43 -6.60
CA PHE A 309 -14.26 -10.23 -6.15
C PHE A 309 -14.38 -11.57 -6.90
N ASN A 310 -13.68 -11.73 -8.02
CA ASN A 310 -13.64 -12.99 -8.76
C ASN A 310 -12.30 -13.70 -8.51
N PRO A 311 -12.28 -14.82 -7.77
CA PRO A 311 -11.05 -15.57 -7.50
C PRO A 311 -10.31 -16.04 -8.77
N ASN A 312 -11.00 -16.15 -9.91
CA ASN A 312 -10.40 -16.57 -11.17
C ASN A 312 -9.75 -15.42 -11.96
N PHE A 313 -9.69 -14.20 -11.40
CA PHE A 313 -9.13 -13.04 -12.09
C PHE A 313 -7.67 -13.25 -12.55
N PRO A 314 -6.73 -13.72 -11.70
CA PRO A 314 -5.35 -13.99 -12.15
C PRO A 314 -5.27 -14.97 -13.32
N SER A 315 -6.01 -16.08 -13.21
CA SER A 315 -6.09 -17.09 -14.26
C SER A 315 -6.71 -16.56 -15.56
N THR A 316 -7.68 -15.64 -15.47
CA THR A 316 -8.29 -14.99 -16.64
C THR A 316 -7.27 -14.18 -17.43
N LEU A 317 -6.45 -13.38 -16.75
CA LEU A 317 -5.39 -12.60 -17.41
C LEU A 317 -4.34 -13.51 -18.06
N LYS A 318 -3.92 -14.57 -17.35
CA LYS A 318 -3.01 -15.58 -17.89
C LYS A 318 -3.55 -16.19 -19.19
N ASN A 319 -4.81 -16.63 -19.19
CA ASN A 319 -5.44 -17.21 -20.38
C ASN A 319 -5.49 -16.24 -21.57
N ILE A 320 -5.72 -14.95 -21.32
CA ILE A 320 -5.68 -13.93 -22.37
C ILE A 320 -4.26 -13.80 -22.93
N THR A 321 -3.23 -13.74 -22.09
CA THR A 321 -1.83 -13.69 -22.57
C THR A 321 -1.44 -14.93 -23.37
N GLU A 322 -1.90 -16.12 -22.95
CA GLU A 322 -1.66 -17.38 -23.64
C GLU A 322 -2.35 -17.43 -25.02
N LYS A 323 -3.58 -16.93 -25.12
CA LYS A 323 -4.33 -16.81 -26.39
C LYS A 323 -3.53 -16.07 -27.47
N TYR A 324 -2.73 -15.07 -27.09
CA TYR A 324 -1.89 -14.30 -28.02
C TYR A 324 -0.41 -14.71 -28.00
N SER A 325 -0.04 -15.75 -27.25
CA SER A 325 1.34 -16.23 -27.10
C SER A 325 2.32 -15.14 -26.62
N ILE A 326 1.95 -14.44 -25.55
CA ILE A 326 2.71 -13.33 -24.96
C ILE A 326 3.14 -13.71 -23.55
N SER A 327 4.35 -13.30 -23.16
CA SER A 327 4.80 -13.46 -21.79
C SER A 327 4.10 -12.47 -20.85
N THR A 328 3.64 -12.97 -19.72
CA THR A 328 3.08 -12.20 -18.60
C THR A 328 4.06 -11.16 -18.03
N SER A 329 5.37 -11.37 -18.16
CA SER A 329 6.40 -10.42 -17.72
C SER A 329 6.41 -9.10 -18.49
N ASN A 330 5.67 -9.01 -19.59
CA ASN A 330 5.50 -7.77 -20.36
C ASN A 330 4.43 -6.84 -19.75
N PHE A 331 3.83 -7.22 -18.62
CA PHE A 331 2.72 -6.49 -18.02
C PHE A 331 2.96 -6.17 -16.54
N SER A 332 2.57 -4.96 -16.15
CA SER A 332 2.36 -4.56 -14.76
C SER A 332 0.88 -4.36 -14.51
N ILE A 333 0.34 -5.01 -13.48
CA ILE A 333 -1.06 -4.90 -13.05
C ILE A 333 -1.15 -3.79 -12.01
N GLU A 334 -1.83 -2.71 -12.36
CA GLU A 334 -1.96 -1.54 -11.48
C GLU A 334 -3.27 -1.64 -10.70
N ILE A 335 -3.17 -1.48 -9.38
CA ILE A 335 -4.31 -1.45 -8.47
C ILE A 335 -4.36 -0.12 -7.72
N THR A 336 -5.55 0.43 -7.54
CA THR A 336 -5.74 1.66 -6.75
C THR A 336 -5.67 1.35 -5.25
N GLU A 337 -5.24 2.33 -4.44
CA GLU A 337 -5.19 2.24 -2.97
C GLU A 337 -6.51 1.78 -2.31
N ASN A 338 -7.67 2.19 -2.84
CA ASN A 338 -9.00 1.93 -2.27
C ASN A 338 -9.49 0.46 -2.38
N ILE A 339 -8.64 -0.43 -2.87
CA ILE A 339 -8.93 -1.86 -3.02
C ILE A 339 -9.03 -2.60 -1.67
N LEU A 340 -8.36 -2.12 -0.62
CA LEU A 340 -8.17 -2.88 0.63
C LEU A 340 -9.21 -2.70 1.72
N ILE A 341 -10.36 -2.12 1.39
CA ILE A 341 -11.43 -1.85 2.38
C ILE A 341 -12.21 -3.15 2.71
N GLU A 342 -12.14 -4.19 1.89
CA GLU A 342 -12.87 -5.46 2.07
C GLU A 342 -11.95 -6.68 1.79
N ASP A 343 -11.86 -7.61 2.76
CA ASP A 343 -11.18 -8.93 2.71
C ASP A 343 -9.73 -8.97 2.17
N THR A 344 -8.80 -8.41 2.95
CA THR A 344 -7.36 -8.27 2.61
C THR A 344 -6.65 -9.58 2.27
N ASN A 345 -7.02 -10.72 2.87
CA ASN A 345 -6.33 -11.99 2.65
C ASN A 345 -6.57 -12.55 1.24
N THR A 346 -7.82 -12.48 0.77
CA THR A 346 -8.21 -12.94 -0.57
C THR A 346 -7.50 -12.14 -1.67
N ILE A 347 -7.34 -10.83 -1.46
CA ILE A 347 -6.59 -9.95 -2.36
C ILE A 347 -5.10 -10.31 -2.38
N ILE A 348 -4.47 -10.47 -1.21
CA ILE A 348 -3.05 -10.86 -1.10
C ILE A 348 -2.78 -12.19 -1.84
N GLN A 349 -3.68 -13.16 -1.71
CA GLN A 349 -3.55 -14.44 -2.43
C GLN A 349 -3.58 -14.24 -3.95
N GLN A 350 -4.54 -13.48 -4.47
CA GLN A 350 -4.65 -13.21 -5.91
C GLN A 350 -3.46 -12.40 -6.45
N LEU A 351 -2.94 -11.44 -5.68
CA LEU A 351 -1.74 -10.68 -6.07
C LEU A 351 -0.49 -11.59 -6.10
N ASN A 352 -0.33 -12.50 -5.14
CA ASN A 352 0.73 -13.49 -5.16
C ASN A 352 0.59 -14.45 -6.35
N GLU A 353 -0.64 -14.85 -6.71
CA GLU A 353 -0.90 -15.69 -7.87
C GLU A 353 -0.50 -14.98 -9.18
N LEU A 354 -0.88 -13.70 -9.36
CA LEU A 354 -0.44 -12.87 -10.48
C LEU A 354 1.09 -12.83 -10.59
N ARG A 355 1.79 -12.59 -9.48
CA ARG A 355 3.26 -12.60 -9.44
C ARG A 355 3.85 -13.97 -9.78
N SER A 356 3.22 -15.06 -9.31
CA SER A 356 3.65 -16.42 -9.63
C SER A 356 3.54 -16.74 -11.12
N PHE A 357 2.59 -16.12 -11.82
CA PHE A 357 2.46 -16.21 -13.28
C PHE A 357 3.46 -15.34 -14.02
N GLY A 358 4.15 -14.42 -13.34
CA GLY A 358 5.17 -13.54 -13.93
C GLY A 358 4.71 -12.11 -14.16
N PHE A 359 3.48 -11.74 -13.79
CA PHE A 359 3.05 -10.34 -13.80
C PHE A 359 3.80 -9.53 -12.74
N SER A 360 4.08 -8.26 -13.01
CA SER A 360 4.42 -7.31 -11.95
C SER A 360 3.15 -6.70 -11.37
N VAL A 361 3.19 -6.31 -10.09
CA VAL A 361 2.07 -5.63 -9.42
C VAL A 361 2.51 -4.24 -8.98
N SER A 362 1.75 -3.22 -9.40
CA SER A 362 1.94 -1.83 -8.98
C SER A 362 0.75 -1.32 -8.19
N ILE A 363 1.00 -0.47 -7.20
CA ILE A 363 -0.05 0.33 -6.55
C ILE A 363 -0.05 1.75 -7.14
N ASP A 364 -1.24 2.23 -7.48
CA ASP A 364 -1.47 3.53 -8.09
C ASP A 364 -2.07 4.56 -7.12
N ASP A 365 -1.91 5.85 -7.44
CA ASP A 365 -2.39 7.00 -6.65
C ASP A 365 -1.94 6.99 -5.17
N PHE A 366 -0.76 6.44 -4.86
CA PHE A 366 -0.32 6.28 -3.48
C PHE A 366 -0.17 7.63 -2.79
N GLY A 367 -0.91 7.82 -1.68
CA GLY A 367 -0.87 9.01 -0.83
C GLY A 367 -1.95 10.06 -1.13
N SER A 368 -2.88 9.78 -2.04
CA SER A 368 -4.09 10.57 -2.25
C SER A 368 -5.19 10.31 -1.20
N GLY A 369 -5.10 9.18 -0.46
CA GLY A 369 -6.05 8.74 0.57
C GLY A 369 -5.48 8.63 2.00
N TYR A 370 -6.18 7.90 2.88
CA TYR A 370 -5.73 7.59 4.25
C TYR A 370 -4.74 6.41 4.25
N SER A 371 -3.66 6.51 3.47
CA SER A 371 -2.69 5.42 3.32
C SER A 371 -1.97 5.19 4.65
N SER A 372 -2.12 3.98 5.21
CA SER A 372 -1.27 3.56 6.33
C SER A 372 -0.06 2.82 5.76
N PHE A 373 1.16 3.27 6.08
CA PHE A 373 2.39 2.55 5.70
C PHE A 373 2.39 1.08 6.14
N GLY A 374 1.64 0.73 7.20
CA GLY A 374 1.44 -0.65 7.65
C GLY A 374 0.79 -1.56 6.59
N MET A 375 0.08 -0.98 5.63
CA MET A 375 -0.53 -1.70 4.50
C MET A 375 0.52 -2.22 3.51
N LEU A 376 1.55 -1.41 3.22
CA LEU A 376 2.64 -1.76 2.31
C LEU A 376 3.46 -2.95 2.81
N GLN A 377 3.47 -3.20 4.13
CA GLN A 377 4.24 -4.30 4.73
C GLN A 377 3.72 -5.68 4.32
N ASN A 378 2.40 -5.80 4.05
CA ASN A 378 1.75 -7.09 3.82
C ASN A 378 1.36 -7.33 2.36
N LEU A 379 1.36 -6.29 1.52
CA LEU A 379 1.03 -6.43 0.11
C LEU A 379 2.25 -6.87 -0.71
N PRO A 380 2.12 -7.88 -1.58
CA PRO A 380 3.20 -8.30 -2.47
C PRO A 380 3.27 -7.34 -3.67
N LEU A 381 3.77 -6.12 -3.46
CA LEU A 381 3.91 -5.10 -4.50
C LEU A 381 5.35 -5.08 -5.05
N ASP A 382 5.48 -4.81 -6.35
CA ASP A 382 6.78 -4.63 -7.01
C ASP A 382 7.07 -3.15 -7.28
N ILE A 383 6.03 -2.33 -7.47
CA ILE A 383 6.13 -0.92 -7.85
C ILE A 383 5.16 -0.08 -7.03
N ILE A 384 5.60 1.10 -6.61
CA ILE A 384 4.76 2.14 -6.02
C ILE A 384 4.72 3.37 -6.94
N LYS A 385 3.52 3.80 -7.32
CA LYS A 385 3.30 5.02 -8.09
C LYS A 385 2.83 6.11 -7.15
N ILE A 386 3.63 7.17 -7.07
CA ILE A 386 3.44 8.30 -6.16
C ILE A 386 2.60 9.34 -6.89
N ASP A 387 1.45 9.65 -6.31
CA ASP A 387 0.47 10.57 -6.90
C ASP A 387 1.08 11.95 -7.18
N LYS A 388 0.66 12.56 -8.28
CA LYS A 388 1.07 13.91 -8.69
C LYS A 388 0.85 14.98 -7.62
N ILE A 389 -0.04 14.77 -6.65
CA ILE A 389 -0.35 15.70 -5.56
C ILE A 389 0.92 16.05 -4.77
N PHE A 390 1.88 15.12 -4.62
CA PHE A 390 3.15 15.40 -3.94
C PHE A 390 4.06 16.35 -4.72
N LEU A 391 3.90 16.42 -6.05
CA LEU A 391 4.64 17.32 -6.93
C LEU A 391 3.90 18.62 -7.26
N SER A 392 2.58 18.67 -7.01
CA SER A 392 1.78 19.89 -7.19
C SER A 392 1.93 20.89 -6.06
N HIS A 393 2.48 20.46 -4.92
CA HIS A 393 2.81 21.32 -3.78
C HIS A 393 4.17 22.02 -3.99
N ASP A 394 4.40 23.11 -3.26
CA ASP A 394 5.66 23.86 -3.35
C ASP A 394 6.85 22.96 -2.99
N LEU A 395 7.80 22.80 -3.91
CA LEU A 395 9.04 22.06 -3.68
C LEU A 395 9.97 22.75 -2.68
N ASN A 396 9.67 23.99 -2.28
CA ASN A 396 10.36 24.67 -1.19
C ASN A 396 9.76 24.36 0.19
N ASP A 397 8.59 23.70 0.25
CA ASP A 397 8.03 23.23 1.52
C ASP A 397 8.78 21.99 2.01
N PHE A 398 9.62 22.20 3.02
CA PHE A 398 10.40 21.16 3.68
C PHE A 398 9.55 19.95 4.10
N LYS A 399 8.31 20.18 4.54
CA LYS A 399 7.44 19.09 4.99
C LYS A 399 7.02 18.20 3.82
N ASN A 400 6.61 18.80 2.71
CA ASN A 400 6.24 18.08 1.49
C ASN A 400 7.43 17.30 0.92
N THR A 401 8.60 17.94 0.79
CA THR A 401 9.81 17.29 0.28
C THR A 401 10.29 16.15 1.18
N THR A 402 10.15 16.30 2.50
CA THR A 402 10.50 15.26 3.48
C THR A 402 9.57 14.06 3.34
N ILE A 403 8.26 14.27 3.20
CA ILE A 403 7.29 13.18 3.01
C ILE A 403 7.63 12.39 1.74
N LEU A 404 7.86 13.08 0.62
CA LEU A 404 8.19 12.43 -0.64
C LEU A 404 9.52 11.66 -0.56
N TYR A 405 10.55 12.24 0.07
CA TYR A 405 11.82 11.55 0.37
C TYR A 405 11.61 10.30 1.23
N SER A 406 10.77 10.38 2.27
CA SER A 406 10.46 9.25 3.14
C SER A 406 9.73 8.14 2.40
N ILE A 407 8.72 8.45 1.58
CA ILE A 407 7.98 7.46 0.78
C ILE A 407 8.94 6.70 -0.14
N ILE A 408 9.81 7.43 -0.85
CA ILE A 408 10.77 6.81 -1.77
C ILE A 408 11.74 5.88 -1.02
N ASN A 409 12.28 6.32 0.11
CA ASN A 409 13.21 5.49 0.88
C ASN A 409 12.54 4.28 1.53
N ILE A 410 11.30 4.41 2.01
CA ILE A 410 10.54 3.28 2.54
C ILE A 410 10.28 2.26 1.42
N ALA A 411 9.84 2.72 0.25
CA ALA A 411 9.59 1.85 -0.89
C ALA A 411 10.85 1.09 -1.32
N ARG A 412 11.99 1.79 -1.39
CA ARG A 412 13.29 1.18 -1.68
C ARG A 412 13.71 0.17 -0.62
N ALA A 413 13.52 0.47 0.67
CA ALA A 413 13.83 -0.44 1.77
C ALA A 413 12.97 -1.71 1.74
N LEU A 414 11.74 -1.60 1.22
CA LEU A 414 10.84 -2.73 0.98
C LEU A 414 11.09 -3.45 -0.36
N GLY A 415 12.11 -3.02 -1.13
CA GLY A 415 12.49 -3.64 -2.40
C GLY A 415 11.58 -3.29 -3.58
N MET A 416 10.78 -2.23 -3.46
CA MET A 416 9.87 -1.74 -4.51
C MET A 416 10.53 -0.65 -5.37
N LEU A 417 10.17 -0.61 -6.66
CA LEU A 417 10.51 0.50 -7.55
C LEU A 417 9.57 1.68 -7.34
N THR A 418 10.11 2.89 -7.47
CA THR A 418 9.34 4.14 -7.32
C THR A 418 9.06 4.79 -8.67
N VAL A 419 7.80 5.11 -8.93
CA VAL A 419 7.36 5.90 -10.09
C VAL A 419 6.75 7.20 -9.57
N CYS A 420 7.34 8.35 -9.89
CA CYS A 420 6.72 9.65 -9.61
C CYS A 420 5.85 10.08 -10.79
N GLU A 421 4.56 10.32 -10.53
CA GLU A 421 3.59 10.73 -11.53
C GLU A 421 3.39 12.24 -11.59
N GLY A 422 2.86 12.73 -12.72
CA GLY A 422 2.56 14.14 -12.91
C GLY A 422 3.78 15.06 -12.92
N VAL A 423 4.92 14.57 -13.41
CA VAL A 423 6.13 15.38 -13.56
C VAL A 423 5.97 16.33 -14.76
N GLU A 424 5.92 17.64 -14.50
CA GLU A 424 5.63 18.67 -15.52
C GLU A 424 6.80 19.62 -15.77
N THR A 425 7.70 19.79 -14.81
CA THR A 425 8.80 20.77 -14.89
C THR A 425 10.18 20.13 -14.72
N LYS A 426 11.20 20.79 -15.26
CA LYS A 426 12.60 20.38 -15.09
C LYS A 426 13.01 20.38 -13.60
N GLN A 427 12.52 21.35 -12.83
CA GLN A 427 12.80 21.45 -11.39
C GLN A 427 12.26 20.22 -10.63
N GLN A 428 11.05 19.75 -10.96
CA GLN A 428 10.51 18.52 -10.39
C GLN A 428 11.37 17.31 -10.75
N VAL A 429 11.86 17.21 -11.99
CA VAL A 429 12.78 16.13 -12.41
C VAL A 429 14.08 16.15 -11.62
N GLU A 430 14.71 17.32 -11.48
CA GLU A 430 15.96 17.47 -10.72
C GLU A 430 15.76 17.11 -9.24
N PHE A 431 14.62 17.49 -8.66
CA PHE A 431 14.26 17.15 -7.29
C PHE A 431 14.07 15.63 -7.09
N ILE A 432 13.20 14.99 -7.88
CA ILE A 432 12.95 13.54 -7.73
C ILE A 432 14.22 12.72 -8.03
N LYS A 433 15.10 13.22 -8.90
CA LYS A 433 16.43 12.65 -9.14
C LYS A 433 17.34 12.75 -7.92
N SER A 434 17.32 13.88 -7.20
CA SER A 434 18.14 14.10 -6.00
C SER A 434 17.79 13.18 -4.82
N ILE A 435 16.54 12.72 -4.77
CA ILE A 435 16.03 11.82 -3.73
C ILE A 435 16.01 10.35 -4.19
N ASN A 436 16.72 10.04 -5.28
CA ASN A 436 16.87 8.68 -5.83
C ASN A 436 15.55 7.99 -6.22
N CYS A 437 14.59 8.74 -6.76
CA CYS A 437 13.45 8.14 -7.46
C CYS A 437 13.94 7.38 -8.71
N ASP A 438 13.32 6.25 -9.01
CA ASP A 438 13.76 5.36 -10.09
C ASP A 438 13.17 5.78 -11.45
N ILE A 439 11.87 6.05 -11.49
CA ILE A 439 11.10 6.27 -12.72
C ILE A 439 10.23 7.53 -12.59
N ALA A 440 10.08 8.26 -13.69
CA ALA A 440 9.21 9.42 -13.81
C ALA A 440 8.20 9.26 -14.94
N GLN A 441 6.98 9.76 -14.69
CA GLN A 441 5.91 9.84 -15.67
C GLN A 441 5.27 11.23 -15.60
N GLY A 442 5.07 11.88 -16.75
CA GLY A 442 4.40 13.17 -16.79
C GLY A 442 4.64 13.98 -18.05
N PHE A 443 4.00 15.15 -18.13
CA PHE A 443 3.96 15.99 -19.33
C PHE A 443 5.30 16.66 -19.66
N TYR A 444 6.24 16.73 -18.70
CA TYR A 444 7.61 17.12 -18.98
C TYR A 444 8.24 16.25 -20.08
N TYR A 445 7.96 14.94 -20.04
CA TYR A 445 8.48 13.99 -21.00
C TYR A 445 7.56 13.82 -22.20
N ALA A 446 6.33 13.38 -21.96
CA ALA A 446 5.32 13.18 -23.00
C ALA A 446 3.91 13.10 -22.42
N LYS A 447 2.95 13.58 -23.21
CA LYS A 447 1.52 13.34 -22.98
C LYS A 447 1.13 11.93 -23.45
N PRO A 448 0.03 11.34 -22.94
CA PRO A 448 -0.56 10.15 -23.51
C PRO A 448 -0.80 10.31 -25.01
N MET A 449 -0.40 9.32 -25.81
CA MET A 449 -0.44 9.40 -27.26
C MET A 449 -0.99 8.12 -27.90
N GLU A 450 -1.43 8.23 -29.15
CA GLU A 450 -1.90 7.08 -29.92
C GLU A 450 -0.78 6.05 -30.13
N CYS A 451 -1.16 4.77 -30.24
CA CYS A 451 -0.23 3.66 -30.48
C CYS A 451 0.79 3.93 -31.60
N LYS A 452 0.35 4.44 -32.75
CA LYS A 452 1.25 4.78 -33.88
C LYS A 452 2.26 5.90 -33.57
N GLN A 453 1.90 6.84 -32.69
CA GLN A 453 2.80 7.90 -32.26
C GLN A 453 3.82 7.37 -31.26
N PHE A 454 3.38 6.49 -30.37
CA PHE A 454 4.24 5.81 -29.41
C PHE A 454 5.28 4.92 -30.10
N GLU A 455 4.88 4.13 -31.10
CA GLU A 455 5.79 3.34 -31.94
C GLU A 455 6.89 4.19 -32.58
N LYS A 456 6.52 5.36 -33.13
CA LYS A 456 7.49 6.31 -33.69
C LYS A 456 8.44 6.85 -32.62
N LEU A 457 7.96 7.11 -31.41
CA LEU A 457 8.78 7.58 -30.30
C LEU A 457 9.83 6.52 -29.90
N LEU A 458 9.43 5.25 -29.82
CA LEU A 458 10.33 4.13 -29.53
C LEU A 458 11.38 3.96 -30.64
N SER A 459 11.00 4.04 -31.91
CA SER A 459 11.92 3.85 -33.05
C SER A 459 13.04 4.91 -33.16
N LYS A 460 12.84 6.11 -32.61
CA LYS A 460 13.78 7.24 -32.72
C LYS A 460 14.86 7.27 -31.64
N LYS A 461 14.68 6.55 -30.54
CA LYS A 461 15.64 6.48 -29.44
C LYS A 461 16.21 5.05 -29.43
N ASN A 462 17.52 4.90 -29.59
CA ASN A 462 18.19 3.62 -29.32
C ASN A 462 17.95 3.27 -27.85
N THR A 463 16.94 2.44 -27.59
CA THR A 463 16.69 1.83 -26.29
C THR A 463 17.82 0.82 -26.05
N SER A 464 18.85 1.22 -25.31
CA SER A 464 19.58 0.26 -24.49
C SER A 464 18.71 0.00 -23.26
N ASP A 465 18.58 -1.29 -22.94
CA ASP A 465 17.95 -1.84 -21.75
C ASP A 465 16.44 -2.05 -21.85
N LYS A 466 16.08 -3.29 -22.24
CA LYS A 466 14.83 -3.91 -21.79
C LYS A 466 14.87 -3.89 -20.26
N MET A 467 14.09 -3.04 -19.61
CA MET A 467 13.91 -3.13 -18.17
C MET A 467 12.80 -4.15 -17.92
N PHE A 468 13.14 -5.35 -17.43
CA PHE A 468 12.45 -6.12 -16.38
C PHE A 468 13.44 -7.14 -15.83
N ILE A 469 14.45 -6.62 -15.10
CA ILE A 469 15.32 -7.45 -14.28
C ILE A 469 15.29 -6.80 -12.89
N LYS A 470 14.41 -7.34 -12.04
CA LYS A 470 14.22 -6.94 -10.64
C LYS A 470 15.54 -7.05 -9.88
N TYR A 471 16.19 -5.95 -9.50
CA TYR A 471 17.42 -6.04 -8.70
C TYR A 471 17.16 -6.69 -7.32
N SER A 472 15.99 -6.43 -6.72
CA SER A 472 15.53 -7.02 -5.45
C SER A 472 15.15 -8.49 -5.55
N ASP A 473 14.28 -8.84 -6.50
CA ASP A 473 13.79 -10.22 -6.63
C ASP A 473 14.74 -11.16 -7.39
N ILE A 474 15.64 -10.68 -8.25
CA ILE A 474 16.59 -11.61 -8.89
C ILE A 474 17.72 -11.96 -7.94
N GLY A 475 18.17 -11.01 -7.10
CA GLY A 475 19.13 -11.35 -6.05
C GLY A 475 18.57 -12.41 -5.09
N LYS A 476 17.34 -12.20 -4.61
CA LYS A 476 16.62 -13.16 -3.77
C LYS A 476 16.36 -14.49 -4.50
N SER A 477 15.76 -14.46 -5.69
CA SER A 477 15.46 -15.65 -6.48
C SER A 477 16.70 -16.45 -6.88
N LEU A 478 17.82 -15.77 -7.14
CA LEU A 478 19.09 -16.41 -7.46
C LEU A 478 19.64 -17.15 -6.24
N ILE A 479 19.68 -16.50 -5.07
CA ILE A 479 20.16 -17.13 -3.84
C ILE A 479 19.27 -18.31 -3.46
N GLU A 480 17.95 -18.16 -3.53
CA GLU A 480 17.01 -19.26 -3.30
C GLU A 480 17.25 -20.42 -4.28
N LYS A 481 17.38 -20.15 -5.58
CA LYS A 481 17.69 -21.20 -6.57
C LYS A 481 19.02 -21.90 -6.31
N ILE A 482 20.05 -21.17 -5.89
CA ILE A 482 21.38 -21.70 -5.62
C ILE A 482 21.37 -22.57 -4.36
N PHE A 483 20.81 -22.07 -3.25
CA PHE A 483 20.75 -22.82 -1.99
C PHE A 483 19.76 -23.97 -2.06
N ASP A 484 18.62 -23.82 -2.73
CA ASP A 484 17.67 -24.91 -2.92
C ASP A 484 18.28 -25.99 -3.82
N ALA A 485 18.95 -25.63 -4.92
CA ALA A 485 19.64 -26.61 -5.76
C ALA A 485 20.76 -27.35 -5.01
N PHE A 486 21.52 -26.65 -4.16
CA PHE A 486 22.66 -27.23 -3.44
C PHE A 486 22.24 -28.02 -2.20
N PHE A 487 21.42 -27.48 -1.31
CA PHE A 487 21.09 -28.10 -0.01
C PHE A 487 19.81 -28.95 -0.05
N ILE A 488 18.76 -28.46 -0.71
CA ILE A 488 17.42 -29.09 -0.63
C ILE A 488 17.23 -30.13 -1.73
N MET A 489 17.34 -29.72 -2.99
CA MET A 489 17.09 -30.55 -4.17
C MET A 489 18.29 -31.42 -4.53
N GLN A 490 19.51 -31.00 -4.16
CA GLN A 490 20.75 -31.72 -4.43
C GLN A 490 20.98 -31.97 -5.94
N ASP A 491 20.65 -30.97 -6.76
CA ASP A 491 20.70 -30.99 -8.23
C ASP A 491 21.82 -30.11 -8.77
N MET A 492 22.97 -30.72 -9.05
CA MET A 492 24.15 -30.02 -9.54
C MET A 492 23.99 -29.47 -10.97
N GLN A 493 23.08 -30.01 -11.78
CA GLN A 493 22.82 -29.46 -13.12
C GLN A 493 22.07 -28.12 -13.02
N LYS A 494 21.10 -28.00 -12.10
CA LYS A 494 20.41 -26.74 -11.83
C LYS A 494 21.32 -25.69 -11.18
N LEU A 495 22.19 -26.12 -10.27
CA LEU A 495 23.19 -25.23 -9.69
C LEU A 495 24.13 -24.67 -10.78
N ARG A 496 24.61 -25.54 -11.67
CA ARG A 496 25.55 -25.19 -12.74
C ARG A 496 25.01 -24.09 -13.66
N ALA A 497 23.71 -24.05 -13.90
CA ALA A 497 23.07 -23.06 -14.76
C ALA A 497 23.19 -21.60 -14.24
N ASN A 498 23.60 -21.40 -12.98
CA ASN A 498 23.64 -20.10 -12.31
C ASN A 498 25.03 -19.73 -11.76
N VAL A 499 26.07 -20.50 -12.09
CA VAL A 499 27.41 -20.41 -11.48
C VAL A 499 28.50 -20.49 -12.56
N ILE A 500 29.56 -19.67 -12.46
CA ILE A 500 30.72 -19.73 -13.38
C ILE A 500 31.62 -20.95 -13.11
N GLU A 501 32.44 -21.35 -14.09
CA GLU A 501 33.42 -22.44 -13.91
C GLU A 501 34.45 -22.14 -12.81
N ASN A 502 34.98 -20.93 -12.79
CA ASN A 502 36.02 -20.50 -11.84
C ASN A 502 35.42 -19.86 -10.58
N ILE A 503 34.33 -20.42 -10.05
CA ILE A 503 33.65 -19.87 -8.88
C ILE A 503 34.57 -19.93 -7.66
N LYS A 504 34.57 -18.86 -6.85
CA LYS A 504 35.14 -18.88 -5.50
C LYS A 504 34.03 -19.15 -4.48
N TRP A 505 33.98 -20.35 -3.94
CA TRP A 505 32.98 -20.78 -2.96
C TRP A 505 33.65 -21.07 -1.62
N PHE A 506 33.34 -20.29 -0.59
CA PHE A 506 33.80 -20.57 0.77
C PHE A 506 32.73 -21.32 1.55
N ASP A 507 33.05 -22.54 1.98
CA ASP A 507 32.17 -23.37 2.79
C ASP A 507 32.47 -23.23 4.29
N PHE A 508 31.44 -22.85 5.05
CA PHE A 508 31.52 -22.72 6.51
C PHE A 508 31.65 -24.06 7.25
N TYR A 509 31.16 -25.18 6.67
CA TYR A 509 31.21 -26.49 7.33
C TYR A 509 32.65 -27.01 7.45
N ASN A 510 33.44 -26.82 6.41
CA ASN A 510 34.82 -27.32 6.36
C ASN A 510 35.88 -26.22 6.36
N LYS A 511 35.46 -24.94 6.41
CA LYS A 511 36.33 -23.75 6.37
C LYS A 511 37.31 -23.79 5.20
N LYS A 512 36.83 -24.18 4.03
CA LYS A 512 37.64 -24.37 2.83
C LYS A 512 37.12 -23.46 1.73
N GLU A 513 38.05 -22.75 1.08
CA GLU A 513 37.79 -22.06 -0.18
C GLU A 513 37.93 -23.06 -1.34
N LEU A 514 36.90 -23.13 -2.17
CA LEU A 514 36.84 -23.93 -3.38
C LEU A 514 36.92 -22.95 -4.56
N ILE A 515 37.81 -23.21 -5.51
CA ILE A 515 38.15 -22.24 -6.57
C ILE A 515 37.64 -22.62 -7.95
N SER A 516 36.95 -23.77 -8.06
CA SER A 516 36.32 -24.24 -9.29
C SER A 516 35.00 -24.96 -9.01
N PHE A 517 34.12 -25.00 -10.00
CA PHE A 517 32.86 -25.75 -9.89
C PHE A 517 33.09 -27.26 -9.74
N SER A 518 34.17 -27.79 -10.32
CA SER A 518 34.57 -29.19 -10.14
C SER A 518 34.88 -29.52 -8.67
N GLU A 519 35.56 -28.61 -7.96
CA GLU A 519 35.81 -28.76 -6.51
C GLU A 519 34.52 -28.64 -5.69
N VAL A 520 33.57 -27.80 -6.12
CA VAL A 520 32.23 -27.70 -5.49
C VAL A 520 31.48 -29.03 -5.60
N ILE A 521 31.55 -29.72 -6.75
CA ILE A 521 30.93 -31.05 -6.92
C ILE A 521 31.59 -32.08 -6.01
N GLU A 522 32.92 -32.16 -5.99
CA GLU A 522 33.64 -33.12 -5.13
C GLU A 522 33.30 -32.90 -3.65
N HIS A 523 33.25 -31.63 -3.25
CA HIS A 523 32.88 -31.23 -1.91
C HIS A 523 31.43 -31.59 -1.55
N PHE A 524 30.49 -31.33 -2.47
CA PHE A 524 29.09 -31.67 -2.34
C PHE A 524 28.87 -33.18 -2.15
N GLU A 525 29.48 -34.00 -3.02
CA GLU A 525 29.40 -35.46 -2.98
C GLU A 525 29.91 -36.03 -1.66
N LYS A 526 30.93 -35.39 -1.08
CA LYS A 526 31.56 -35.86 0.16
C LYS A 526 30.84 -35.43 1.44
N HIS A 527 30.23 -34.24 1.47
CA HIS A 527 29.78 -33.62 2.73
C HIS A 527 28.27 -33.34 2.82
N ILE A 528 27.59 -33.19 1.69
CA ILE A 528 26.19 -32.73 1.61
C ILE A 528 25.26 -33.82 1.08
N LYS A 529 25.70 -34.58 0.06
CA LYS A 529 24.87 -35.57 -0.63
C LYS A 529 24.28 -36.62 0.32
N GLY A 530 22.99 -36.87 0.18
CA GLY A 530 22.25 -37.87 0.97
C GLY A 530 21.75 -37.37 2.32
N LYS A 531 22.08 -36.14 2.73
CA LYS A 531 21.49 -35.50 3.90
C LYS A 531 20.19 -34.79 3.57
N LYS A 532 19.33 -34.54 4.55
CA LYS A 532 18.09 -33.79 4.40
C LYS A 532 18.22 -32.45 5.12
N PHE A 533 18.09 -31.37 4.35
CA PHE A 533 18.19 -30.01 4.87
C PHE A 533 16.90 -29.23 4.66
N SER A 534 16.62 -28.31 5.58
CA SER A 534 15.69 -27.20 5.37
C SER A 534 16.39 -25.88 5.66
N ILE A 535 16.00 -24.82 4.95
CA ILE A 535 16.58 -23.50 5.08
C ILE A 535 15.49 -22.48 5.39
N LEU A 536 15.77 -21.59 6.34
CA LEU A 536 14.95 -20.43 6.65
C LEU A 536 15.75 -19.17 6.33
N TYR A 537 15.31 -18.41 5.33
CA TYR A 537 15.91 -17.12 4.98
C TYR A 537 15.39 -16.04 5.94
N LYS A 538 16.27 -15.42 6.73
CA LYS A 538 15.91 -14.31 7.62
C LYS A 538 15.98 -12.97 6.90
N SER A 539 17.00 -12.77 6.08
CA SER A 539 17.15 -11.58 5.24
C SER A 539 17.94 -11.91 3.97
N ILE A 540 17.55 -11.33 2.84
CA ILE A 540 18.33 -11.33 1.61
C ILE A 540 18.26 -9.93 1.03
N THR A 541 19.40 -9.26 0.98
CA THR A 541 19.51 -7.84 0.62
C THR A 541 20.49 -7.71 -0.56
N PRO A 542 20.00 -7.34 -1.75
CA PRO A 542 20.86 -6.97 -2.86
C PRO A 542 21.37 -5.53 -2.69
N HIS A 543 22.64 -5.34 -3.03
CA HIS A 543 23.37 -4.08 -2.98
C HIS A 543 23.86 -3.76 -4.40
N ASP A 544 23.40 -2.63 -4.94
CA ASP A 544 23.85 -2.11 -6.23
C ASP A 544 25.25 -1.49 -6.07
N VAL A 545 26.25 -2.06 -6.74
CA VAL A 545 27.67 -1.64 -6.64
C VAL A 545 28.20 -1.03 -7.95
N GLY A 546 27.37 -0.95 -9.01
CA GLY A 546 27.77 -0.43 -10.33
C GLY A 546 27.12 -1.18 -11.50
N SER A 547 27.43 -0.76 -12.73
CA SER A 547 26.67 -1.13 -13.95
C SER A 547 26.63 -2.63 -14.31
N ASP A 548 27.63 -3.42 -13.91
CA ASP A 548 27.79 -4.82 -14.37
C ASP A 548 27.88 -5.86 -13.24
N SER A 549 27.73 -5.45 -11.97
CA SER A 549 27.89 -6.33 -10.81
C SER A 549 26.87 -6.07 -9.71
N LEU A 550 26.33 -7.15 -9.15
CA LEU A 550 25.39 -7.14 -8.04
C LEU A 550 26.02 -7.86 -6.84
N LEU A 551 26.11 -7.18 -5.70
CA LEU A 551 26.47 -7.81 -4.43
C LEU A 551 25.17 -8.19 -3.72
N ILE A 552 25.08 -9.37 -3.14
CA ILE A 552 23.93 -9.81 -2.35
C ILE A 552 24.45 -10.26 -1.00
N SER A 553 23.85 -9.80 0.09
CA SER A 553 24.15 -10.30 1.42
C SER A 553 22.88 -10.75 2.14
N GLY A 554 23.02 -11.59 3.14
CA GLY A 554 21.85 -12.01 3.91
C GLY A 554 22.19 -12.91 5.08
N GLU A 555 21.14 -13.26 5.82
CA GLU A 555 21.17 -14.18 6.94
C GLU A 555 20.21 -15.34 6.66
N ALA A 556 20.67 -16.57 6.91
CA ALA A 556 19.83 -17.75 6.82
C ALA A 556 20.15 -18.75 7.94
N VAL A 557 19.20 -19.64 8.18
CA VAL A 557 19.32 -20.75 9.13
C VAL A 557 19.22 -22.05 8.36
N LEU A 558 20.27 -22.87 8.40
CA LEU A 558 20.22 -24.23 7.88
C LEU A 558 19.90 -25.21 9.01
N SER A 559 18.92 -26.09 8.79
CA SER A 559 18.58 -27.20 9.66
C SER A 559 18.98 -28.51 9.00
N ASP A 560 19.80 -29.31 9.69
CA ASP A 560 20.09 -30.69 9.31
C ASP A 560 19.07 -31.62 10.00
N GLU A 561 18.20 -32.25 9.21
CA GLU A 561 17.10 -33.11 9.66
C GLU A 561 17.49 -34.59 9.70
N THR A 562 18.77 -34.93 9.48
CA THR A 562 19.22 -36.34 9.43
C THR A 562 19.53 -36.95 10.79
N THR A 563 19.70 -36.13 11.83
CA THR A 563 20.06 -36.57 13.18
C THR A 563 18.87 -36.49 14.13
N ASP A 564 18.79 -37.39 15.12
CA ASP A 564 17.72 -37.41 16.16
C ASP A 564 17.58 -36.09 16.94
N TYR A 565 18.58 -35.21 16.85
CA TYR A 565 18.56 -33.84 17.34
C TYR A 565 18.73 -32.89 16.15
N GLN A 566 17.75 -32.02 15.90
CA GLN A 566 17.84 -31.01 14.84
C GLN A 566 18.99 -30.04 15.13
N LYS A 567 19.96 -29.97 14.22
CA LYS A 567 21.12 -29.09 14.35
C LYS A 567 20.89 -27.83 13.52
N TYR A 568 20.64 -26.72 14.19
CA TYR A 568 20.46 -25.42 13.57
C TYR A 568 21.81 -24.70 13.42
N SER A 569 22.09 -24.19 12.23
CA SER A 569 23.28 -23.38 11.94
C SER A 569 22.85 -22.04 11.37
N ASN A 570 22.93 -20.98 12.17
CA ASN A 570 22.74 -19.62 11.69
C ASN A 570 24.01 -19.16 10.96
N PHE A 571 23.87 -18.60 9.77
CA PHE A 571 25.00 -18.11 9.01
C PHE A 571 24.67 -16.83 8.23
N TYR A 572 25.68 -15.99 8.06
CA TYR A 572 25.67 -14.90 7.10
C TYR A 572 26.20 -15.40 5.76
N PHE A 573 25.71 -14.80 4.68
CA PHE A 573 26.26 -15.02 3.36
C PHE A 573 26.49 -13.71 2.62
N SER A 574 27.52 -13.71 1.77
CA SER A 574 27.75 -12.67 0.76
C SER A 574 28.01 -13.30 -0.59
N ALA A 575 27.43 -12.75 -1.64
CA ALA A 575 27.47 -13.29 -2.99
C ALA A 575 27.73 -12.18 -4.00
N ASN A 576 28.78 -12.33 -4.81
CA ASN A 576 29.09 -11.45 -5.93
C ASN A 576 28.57 -12.06 -7.21
N CYS A 577 27.69 -11.33 -7.89
CA CYS A 577 27.07 -11.75 -9.13
C CYS A 577 27.45 -10.78 -10.26
N ILE A 578 27.61 -11.31 -11.46
CA ILE A 578 27.77 -10.51 -12.67
C ILE A 578 26.52 -10.65 -13.54
N ILE A 579 26.21 -9.59 -14.27
CA ILE A 579 25.10 -9.59 -15.23
C ILE A 579 25.68 -9.97 -16.59
N SER A 580 25.29 -11.12 -17.13
CA SER A 580 25.73 -11.60 -18.44
C SER A 580 24.52 -12.15 -19.20
N GLU A 581 24.31 -11.69 -20.44
CA GLU A 581 23.22 -12.15 -21.32
C GLU A 581 21.83 -12.14 -20.64
N ASN A 582 21.51 -11.08 -19.88
CA ASN A 582 20.27 -10.96 -19.10
C ASN A 582 20.07 -12.04 -18.01
N LYS A 583 21.14 -12.68 -17.54
CA LYS A 583 21.15 -13.53 -16.33
C LYS A 583 22.15 -13.02 -15.31
N LEU A 584 21.78 -13.16 -14.03
CA LEU A 584 22.73 -13.02 -12.94
C LEU A 584 23.45 -14.36 -12.75
N ILE A 585 24.78 -14.31 -12.80
CA ILE A 585 25.64 -15.48 -12.63
C ILE A 585 26.52 -15.27 -11.40
N LEU A 586 26.52 -16.25 -10.50
CA LEU A 586 27.32 -16.22 -9.29
C LEU A 586 28.80 -16.42 -9.62
N THR A 587 29.64 -15.49 -9.13
CA THR A 587 31.11 -15.52 -9.31
C THR A 587 31.86 -15.84 -8.04
N LYS A 588 31.34 -15.37 -6.90
CA LYS A 588 31.91 -15.62 -5.58
C LYS A 588 30.80 -15.73 -4.55
N ILE A 589 30.91 -16.67 -3.63
CA ILE A 589 30.03 -16.77 -2.46
C ILE A 589 30.85 -17.09 -1.21
N HIS A 590 30.49 -16.41 -0.12
CA HIS A 590 31.05 -16.60 1.21
C HIS A 590 29.94 -16.92 2.18
N LEU A 591 30.16 -17.90 3.06
CA LEU A 591 29.22 -18.34 4.08
C LEU A 591 29.95 -18.37 5.42
N ASP A 592 29.38 -17.76 6.47
CA ASP A 592 29.99 -17.64 7.79
C ASP A 592 29.03 -17.97 8.93
N LEU A 593 29.45 -18.86 9.83
CA LEU A 593 28.68 -19.24 11.02
C LEU A 593 28.61 -18.10 12.04
N ILE A 594 27.39 -17.80 12.50
CA ILE A 594 27.17 -16.89 13.62
C ILE A 594 27.57 -17.62 14.91
N LYS A 595 28.75 -17.29 15.42
CA LYS A 595 29.17 -17.62 16.79
C LYS A 595 29.19 -16.34 17.62
N THR A 596 28.98 -16.42 18.93
CA THR A 596 29.08 -15.28 19.87
C THR A 596 30.42 -14.53 19.81
N ALA A 597 31.48 -15.16 19.28
CA ALA A 597 32.77 -14.53 18.97
C ALA A 597 32.82 -13.81 17.59
N GLY A 598 31.75 -13.87 16.79
CA GLY A 598 31.65 -13.37 15.42
C GLY A 598 31.59 -11.85 15.33
N TYR A 599 30.87 -11.19 16.25
CA TYR A 599 30.83 -9.71 16.33
C TYR A 599 32.24 -9.09 16.50
N ILE A 600 33.14 -9.82 17.15
CA ILE A 600 34.53 -9.41 17.43
C ILE A 600 35.44 -9.58 16.20
N ASN A 601 35.18 -10.56 15.33
CA ASN A 601 35.99 -10.84 14.14
C ASN A 601 35.46 -10.11 12.89
N GLU A 602 34.15 -9.88 12.79
CA GLU A 602 33.54 -9.09 11.72
C GLU A 602 34.13 -7.69 11.65
N PHE A 603 34.35 -7.07 12.81
CA PHE A 603 34.97 -5.74 12.95
C PHE A 603 36.38 -5.61 12.33
N GLU A 604 37.14 -6.71 12.22
CA GLU A 604 38.50 -6.72 11.63
C GLU A 604 38.49 -6.94 10.10
N SER A 605 37.39 -7.44 9.53
CA SER A 605 37.33 -7.94 8.15
C SER A 605 36.78 -6.96 7.11
N TYR A 606 36.19 -5.83 7.54
CA TYR A 606 35.64 -4.83 6.64
C TYR A 606 36.70 -3.83 6.19
N SER A 607 36.84 -3.63 4.88
CA SER A 607 37.68 -2.58 4.30
C SER A 607 36.99 -1.22 4.50
N ILE A 608 37.49 -0.45 5.45
CA ILE A 608 36.90 0.81 5.90
C ILE A 608 37.19 1.92 4.88
N PRO A 609 36.19 2.68 4.40
CA PRO A 609 36.43 3.83 3.54
C PRO A 609 37.27 4.87 4.29
N LYS A 610 38.38 5.33 3.70
CA LYS A 610 39.09 6.53 4.19
C LYS A 610 38.22 7.76 3.91
N MET A 611 37.88 8.56 4.93
CA MET A 611 37.03 9.76 4.77
C MET A 611 37.58 11.03 5.44
N THR A 612 37.19 12.16 4.83
CA THR A 612 37.82 13.49 4.85
C THR A 612 37.35 14.37 5.99
N ASN A 613 38.33 15.02 6.64
CA ASN A 613 38.25 16.18 7.52
C ASN A 613 36.94 16.99 7.49
N THR A 614 36.09 16.84 8.50
CA THR A 614 35.59 17.94 9.34
C THR A 614 34.72 17.38 10.48
N HIS A 615 34.65 18.10 11.61
CA HIS A 615 33.89 17.72 12.81
C HIS A 615 32.49 17.15 12.49
N LEU A 616 32.13 16.04 13.16
CA LEU A 616 30.86 15.31 13.02
C LEU A 616 30.53 15.01 11.54
N ASP A 617 31.28 14.08 10.94
CA ASP A 617 30.93 13.55 9.63
C ASP A 617 29.72 12.60 9.76
N GLU A 618 28.52 13.21 9.81
CA GLU A 618 27.22 12.55 9.67
C GLU A 618 27.04 12.07 8.21
N SER A 619 27.89 11.13 7.76
CA SER A 619 27.47 10.36 6.59
C SER A 619 26.25 9.53 7.02
N SER A 620 25.09 9.88 6.48
CA SER A 620 23.83 9.13 6.60
C SER A 620 24.00 7.63 6.30
N THR A 621 25.03 7.29 5.54
CA THR A 621 25.47 5.94 5.18
C THR A 621 26.04 5.14 6.35
N LEU A 622 26.86 5.75 7.22
CA LEU A 622 27.46 5.05 8.37
C LEU A 622 26.45 4.87 9.51
N SER A 623 25.58 5.86 9.73
CA SER A 623 24.51 5.78 10.73
C SER A 623 23.52 4.65 10.41
N GLN A 624 23.12 4.49 9.15
CA GLN A 624 22.24 3.40 8.71
C GLN A 624 22.84 2.00 8.91
N PHE A 625 24.15 1.84 8.71
CA PHE A 625 24.82 0.54 8.90
C PHE A 625 24.98 0.21 10.38
N TYR A 626 25.48 1.16 11.18
CA TYR A 626 25.73 0.94 12.61
C TYR A 626 24.48 0.97 13.48
N SER A 627 23.36 1.52 13.00
CA SER A 627 22.07 1.43 13.69
C SER A 627 21.44 0.03 13.61
N MET A 628 21.91 -0.83 12.70
CA MET A 628 21.42 -2.21 12.59
C MET A 628 22.16 -3.19 13.51
N LEU A 629 23.29 -2.77 14.10
CA LEU A 629 24.07 -3.63 15.00
C LEU A 629 23.56 -3.48 16.44
N PRO A 630 23.31 -4.59 17.18
CA PRO A 630 22.85 -4.56 18.57
C PRO A 630 24.01 -4.28 19.55
N VAL A 631 24.93 -3.40 19.18
CA VAL A 631 26.11 -3.02 19.96
C VAL A 631 26.29 -1.50 19.94
N GLY A 632 26.77 -0.95 21.05
CA GLY A 632 27.13 0.47 21.12
C GLY A 632 28.42 0.73 20.34
N ILE A 633 28.48 1.83 19.59
CA ILE A 633 29.65 2.24 18.83
C ILE A 633 29.98 3.68 19.20
N ILE A 634 31.24 3.92 19.57
CA ILE A 634 31.80 5.25 19.82
C ILE A 634 33.05 5.41 18.97
N ARG A 635 33.16 6.54 18.27
CA ARG A 635 34.44 7.01 17.71
C ARG A 635 34.94 8.19 18.51
N TYR A 636 36.22 8.21 18.85
CA TYR A 636 36.80 9.31 19.61
C TYR A 636 38.27 9.54 19.26
N ASP A 637 38.74 10.77 19.49
CA ASP A 637 40.14 11.14 19.28
C ASP A 637 41.03 10.47 20.35
N LEU A 638 42.07 9.75 19.93
CA LEU A 638 43.02 9.10 20.84
C LEU A 638 43.98 10.10 21.48
N LEU A 639 44.21 11.25 20.85
CA LEU A 639 45.15 12.27 21.30
C LEU A 639 44.39 13.44 21.92
N GLY A 640 44.40 13.52 23.26
CA GLY A 640 43.76 14.60 24.02
C GLY A 640 42.70 14.11 25.00
N ASP A 641 41.55 14.78 25.02
CA ASP A 641 40.49 14.57 26.02
C ASP A 641 39.49 13.45 25.66
N MET A 642 39.79 12.57 24.70
CA MET A 642 38.87 11.51 24.23
C MET A 642 37.51 12.06 23.79
N ILE A 643 37.56 13.11 22.97
CA ILE A 643 36.36 13.76 22.42
C ILE A 643 35.70 12.81 21.43
N ILE A 644 34.41 12.56 21.65
CA ILE A 644 33.59 11.69 20.82
C ILE A 644 33.23 12.42 19.53
N THR A 645 33.55 11.77 18.41
CA THR A 645 33.29 12.25 17.06
C THR A 645 32.07 11.58 16.43
N TYR A 646 31.65 10.43 16.95
CA TYR A 646 30.45 9.71 16.54
C TYR A 646 29.96 8.76 17.64
N MET A 647 28.64 8.62 17.79
CA MET A 647 27.99 7.65 18.66
C MET A 647 26.68 7.16 17.99
N ASN A 648 26.41 5.85 18.01
CA ASN A 648 25.15 5.29 17.50
C ASN A 648 24.03 5.26 18.57
N GLU A 649 22.78 5.05 18.14
CA GLU A 649 21.59 5.02 19.02
C GLU A 649 21.68 3.95 20.11
N GLU A 650 22.17 2.74 19.80
CA GLU A 650 22.33 1.68 20.81
C GLU A 650 23.26 2.11 21.95
N MET A 651 24.30 2.90 21.66
CA MET A 651 25.18 3.42 22.71
C MET A 651 24.45 4.42 23.61
N PHE A 652 23.64 5.32 23.05
CA PHE A 652 22.80 6.25 23.81
C PHE A 652 21.86 5.51 24.78
N ASP A 653 21.30 4.39 24.34
CA ASP A 653 20.49 3.50 25.18
C ASP A 653 21.31 2.84 26.31
N ILE A 654 22.53 2.39 26.03
CA ILE A 654 23.42 1.79 27.04
C ILE A 654 23.70 2.76 28.19
N ILE A 655 24.00 4.03 27.89
CA ILE A 655 24.30 5.07 28.91
C ILE A 655 23.06 5.79 29.44
N GLY A 656 21.90 5.62 28.81
CA GLY A 656 20.63 6.23 29.23
C GLY A 656 20.56 7.74 29.01
N TYR A 657 21.16 8.24 27.92
CA TYR A 657 21.07 9.64 27.50
C TYR A 657 20.40 9.74 26.13
N THR A 658 19.62 10.80 25.85
CA THR A 658 19.36 11.17 24.44
C THR A 658 20.57 11.89 23.86
N LYS A 659 20.66 11.97 22.52
CA LYS A 659 21.74 12.67 21.82
C LYS A 659 21.91 14.12 22.31
N GLU A 660 20.83 14.88 22.43
CA GLU A 660 20.87 16.28 22.87
C GLU A 660 21.32 16.40 24.32
N GLN A 661 20.87 15.49 25.19
CA GLN A 661 21.25 15.48 26.61
C GLN A 661 22.72 15.14 26.79
N PHE A 662 23.21 14.14 26.06
CA PHE A 662 24.60 13.71 26.16
C PHE A 662 25.58 14.82 25.75
N PHE A 663 25.37 15.44 24.58
CA PHE A 663 26.25 16.52 24.14
C PHE A 663 26.09 17.80 24.96
N GLY A 664 24.89 18.07 25.50
CA GLY A 664 24.63 19.22 26.38
C GLY A 664 25.20 19.08 27.79
N GLU A 665 25.12 17.90 28.41
CA GLU A 665 25.53 17.67 29.81
C GLU A 665 26.98 17.19 29.93
N MET A 666 27.44 16.35 29.00
CA MET A 666 28.75 15.68 29.06
C MET A 666 29.77 16.24 28.05
N SER A 667 29.40 17.27 27.29
CA SER A 667 30.25 17.92 26.28
C SER A 667 30.85 16.95 25.25
N GLY A 668 30.19 15.80 25.01
CA GLY A 668 30.66 14.78 24.08
C GLY A 668 31.99 14.12 24.47
N ASN A 669 32.33 14.06 25.76
CA ASN A 669 33.58 13.49 26.24
C ASN A 669 33.39 12.04 26.76
N LEU A 670 34.18 11.09 26.27
CA LEU A 670 34.13 9.71 26.74
C LEU A 670 34.48 9.58 28.23
N ARG A 671 35.44 10.36 28.74
CA ARG A 671 35.83 10.35 30.17
C ARG A 671 34.68 10.67 31.11
N ALA A 672 33.71 11.46 30.65
CA ALA A 672 32.60 11.91 31.48
C ALA A 672 31.63 10.77 31.84
N ILE A 673 31.63 9.68 31.06
CA ILE A 673 30.78 8.51 31.30
C ILE A 673 31.55 7.29 31.82
N VAL A 674 32.87 7.25 31.72
CA VAL A 674 33.69 6.14 32.26
C VAL A 674 33.74 6.23 33.79
N HIS A 675 33.63 5.08 34.45
CA HIS A 675 33.76 5.02 35.91
C HIS A 675 35.15 5.51 36.36
N PRO A 676 35.26 6.37 37.38
CA PRO A 676 36.53 6.98 37.80
C PRO A 676 37.67 5.98 38.03
N ASP A 677 37.39 4.87 38.71
CA ASP A 677 38.38 3.81 38.98
C ASP A 677 38.92 3.12 37.72
N ASP A 678 38.18 3.18 36.61
CA ASP A 678 38.53 2.50 35.36
C ASP A 678 39.23 3.46 34.36
N LEU A 679 39.23 4.78 34.63
CA LEU A 679 39.78 5.80 33.71
C LEU A 679 41.26 5.57 33.40
N ASP A 680 42.09 5.35 34.42
CA ASP A 680 43.54 5.13 34.25
C ASP A 680 43.82 3.83 33.48
N PHE A 681 43.01 2.80 33.72
CA PHE A 681 43.10 1.52 33.04
C PHE A 681 42.73 1.65 31.55
N VAL A 682 41.61 2.31 31.25
CA VAL A 682 41.15 2.57 29.88
C VAL A 682 42.16 3.45 29.12
N TYR A 683 42.72 4.46 29.78
CA TYR A 683 43.72 5.34 29.18
C TYR A 683 45.02 4.58 28.87
N LYS A 684 45.53 3.78 29.81
CA LYS A 684 46.72 2.94 29.59
C LYS A 684 46.50 1.94 28.46
N LYS A 685 45.33 1.31 28.39
CA LYS A 685 44.97 0.41 27.29
C LYS A 685 44.88 1.13 25.96
N SER A 686 44.35 2.36 25.94
CA SER A 686 44.30 3.18 24.72
C SER A 686 45.71 3.58 24.23
N LEU A 687 46.65 3.84 25.14
CA LEU A 687 48.06 4.10 24.79
C LEU A 687 48.79 2.86 24.28
N GLU A 688 48.64 1.70 24.97
CA GLU A 688 49.18 0.41 24.51
C GLU A 688 48.71 0.06 23.08
N MET A 689 47.53 0.55 22.70
CA MET A 689 46.94 0.36 21.37
C MET A 689 47.68 1.12 20.27
N ILE A 690 48.09 2.36 20.55
CA ILE A 690 48.80 3.22 19.59
C ILE A 690 50.10 2.52 19.16
N ASP A 691 50.74 1.82 20.10
CA ASP A 691 52.01 1.16 19.87
C ASP A 691 51.87 -0.23 19.20
N THR A 692 50.81 -0.99 19.54
CA THR A 692 50.70 -2.41 19.16
C THR A 692 49.69 -2.68 18.04
N ASN A 693 48.80 -1.73 17.77
CA ASN A 693 47.71 -1.81 16.79
C ASN A 693 46.77 -3.03 16.95
N ASN A 694 46.80 -3.71 18.11
CA ASN A 694 45.98 -4.88 18.39
C ASN A 694 45.73 -4.98 19.90
N ILE A 695 44.45 -4.98 20.29
CA ILE A 695 44.04 -5.12 21.69
C ILE A 695 42.97 -6.18 21.85
N ASN A 696 43.25 -7.14 22.75
CA ASN A 696 42.28 -8.13 23.18
C ASN A 696 41.10 -7.45 23.89
N PRO A 697 39.87 -7.94 23.70
CA PRO A 697 38.70 -7.42 24.38
C PRO A 697 38.90 -7.36 25.90
N PHE A 698 38.43 -6.29 26.53
CA PHE A 698 38.48 -6.12 27.99
C PHE A 698 37.19 -5.50 28.53
N LEU A 699 36.98 -5.63 29.83
CA LEU A 699 35.79 -5.14 30.53
C LEU A 699 36.11 -3.85 31.28
N TYR A 700 35.20 -2.89 31.25
CA TYR A 700 35.21 -1.73 32.14
C TYR A 700 33.80 -1.16 32.31
N ARG A 701 33.66 -0.15 33.17
CA ARG A 701 32.36 0.35 33.61
C ARG A 701 32.06 1.75 33.08
N PHE A 702 30.80 1.97 32.70
CA PHE A 702 30.23 3.29 32.48
C PHE A 702 29.24 3.65 33.60
N ILE A 703 29.06 4.95 33.82
CA ILE A 703 28.04 5.54 34.69
C ILE A 703 26.90 6.04 33.79
N LYS A 704 25.73 5.44 33.94
CA LYS A 704 24.50 5.86 33.25
C LYS A 704 23.99 7.20 33.81
N ARG A 705 23.12 7.88 33.06
CA ARG A 705 22.51 9.15 33.49
C ARG A 705 21.79 9.07 34.84
N ASN A 706 21.15 7.94 35.13
CA ASN A 706 20.45 7.69 36.39
C ASN A 706 21.39 7.30 37.55
N GLY A 707 22.72 7.35 37.34
CA GLY A 707 23.73 6.99 38.33
C GLY A 707 24.02 5.49 38.45
N GLN A 708 23.34 4.63 37.68
CA GLN A 708 23.62 3.20 37.67
C GLN A 708 24.93 2.91 36.93
N ILE A 709 25.64 1.88 37.41
CA ILE A 709 26.87 1.41 36.76
C ILE A 709 26.53 0.29 35.80
N VAL A 710 27.01 0.38 34.56
CA VAL A 710 26.92 -0.69 33.56
C VAL A 710 28.31 -1.20 33.22
N THR A 711 28.46 -2.52 33.17
CA THR A 711 29.72 -3.14 32.73
C THR A 711 29.62 -3.42 31.24
N VAL A 712 30.57 -2.90 30.48
CA VAL A 712 30.65 -3.07 29.03
C VAL A 712 31.86 -3.90 28.66
N MET A 713 31.67 -4.79 27.68
CA MET A 713 32.78 -5.41 26.96
C MET A 713 33.18 -4.51 25.81
N TYR A 714 34.47 -4.24 25.75
CA TYR A 714 35.05 -3.29 24.82
C TYR A 714 36.04 -3.96 23.88
N LYS A 715 35.90 -3.67 22.58
CA LYS A 715 36.92 -3.95 21.56
C LYS A 715 37.06 -2.74 20.65
N GLN A 716 38.26 -2.50 20.13
CA GLN A 716 38.56 -1.30 19.34
C GLN A 716 39.45 -1.58 18.13
N CYS A 717 39.35 -0.71 17.12
CA CYS A 717 40.26 -0.65 15.98
C CYS A 717 40.75 0.78 15.78
N ASN A 718 41.96 0.90 15.27
CA ASN A 718 42.57 2.18 14.96
C ASN A 718 42.20 2.59 13.54
N LEU A 719 41.78 3.84 13.42
CA LEU A 719 41.54 4.51 12.17
C LEU A 719 42.51 5.69 12.07
N SER A 720 42.98 5.95 10.85
CA SER A 720 43.67 7.21 10.57
C SER A 720 42.66 8.17 9.94
N ALA A 721 42.46 9.31 10.59
CA ALA A 721 41.79 10.45 9.97
C ALA A 721 42.59 10.93 8.75
N ILE A 722 41.93 11.64 7.83
CA ILE A 722 42.60 12.17 6.63
C ILE A 722 43.62 13.27 6.94
N ASP A 723 43.50 13.96 8.08
CA ASP A 723 44.51 14.87 8.63
C ASP A 723 45.67 14.16 9.36
N GLY A 724 45.66 12.83 9.42
CA GLY A 724 46.71 12.03 10.06
C GLY A 724 46.52 11.83 11.57
N ARG A 725 45.42 12.30 12.17
CA ARG A 725 45.10 12.00 13.58
C ARG A 725 44.71 10.53 13.76
N SER A 726 45.11 9.98 14.91
CA SER A 726 44.70 8.64 15.33
C SER A 726 43.31 8.71 15.95
N ILE A 727 42.34 8.04 15.33
CA ILE A 727 40.98 7.89 15.82
C ILE A 727 40.79 6.46 16.31
N ALA A 728 40.24 6.29 17.51
CA ALA A 728 39.75 5.01 17.98
C ALA A 728 38.28 4.84 17.59
N GLN A 729 37.93 3.68 17.03
CA GLN A 729 36.56 3.22 16.98
C GLN A 729 36.40 2.07 17.97
N GLY A 730 35.58 2.28 18.98
CA GLY A 730 35.22 1.31 19.99
C GLY A 730 33.85 0.69 19.74
N MET A 731 33.78 -0.63 19.93
CA MET A 731 32.55 -1.40 20.02
C MET A 731 32.32 -1.79 21.48
N TYR A 732 31.08 -1.60 21.94
CA TYR A 732 30.66 -1.70 23.31
C TYR A 732 29.46 -2.63 23.42
N ILE A 733 29.56 -3.64 24.27
CA ILE A 733 28.47 -4.57 24.51
C ILE A 733 28.11 -4.56 25.98
N ASP A 734 26.86 -4.22 26.29
CA ASP A 734 26.31 -4.32 27.65
C ASP A 734 26.28 -5.79 28.08
N VAL A 735 27.12 -6.15 29.05
CA VAL A 735 27.29 -7.53 29.49
C VAL A 735 26.03 -8.08 30.16
N ASP A 736 25.23 -7.21 30.77
CA ASP A 736 24.00 -7.64 31.46
C ASP A 736 22.86 -7.91 30.46
N LYS A 737 22.86 -7.27 29.27
CA LYS A 737 21.99 -7.67 28.15
C LYS A 737 22.35 -9.06 27.61
N ILE A 738 23.63 -9.44 27.63
CA ILE A 738 24.10 -10.75 27.12
C ILE A 738 23.76 -11.90 28.07
N LYS A 739 23.81 -11.71 29.39
CA LYS A 739 23.49 -12.78 30.35
C LYS A 739 22.08 -13.36 30.14
N ASN A 740 21.12 -12.50 29.77
CA ASN A 740 19.74 -12.92 29.49
C ASN A 740 19.57 -13.69 28.15
N LEU A 741 20.58 -13.71 27.27
CA LEU A 741 20.58 -14.43 25.99
C LEU A 741 21.22 -15.82 26.08
N ILE A 742 21.90 -16.16 27.18
CA ILE A 742 22.55 -17.48 27.38
C ILE A 742 21.60 -18.48 28.06
N ASP A 743 20.55 -17.98 28.72
CA ASP A 743 19.54 -18.78 29.42
C ASP A 743 18.22 -19.00 28.62
N ILE A 744 18.19 -18.66 27.33
CA ILE A 744 17.09 -18.95 26.38
C ILE A 744 17.66 -19.82 25.26
#